data_AF-A0A812R0F7-F1
#
_entry.id   AF-A0A812R0F7-F1
#
_cell.length_a   1.000
_cell.length_b   1.000
_cell.length_c   1.000
_cell.angle_alpha   90.00
_cell.angle_beta   90.00
_cell.angle_gamma   90.00
#
_symmetry.space_group_name_H-M   'P 1'
#
loop_
_entity.id
_entity.type
_entity.pdbx_description
1 polymer ?
#
loop_
_entity_poly.entity_id
_entity_poly.type
_entity_poly.pdbx_seq_one_letter_code
_entity_poly.pdbx_strand_id
1 'polypeptide(L)'
;MKCWIYGSPMHKGLPLLTVLVAASGTYSFSSREELRSALEDWVHTTANGTGRARVVAMYGKIEQWDVSSVTNMSRLCSDLWAPEENSNVFNEDISLWNTSEVTDMSRMFENADAFNQPIGSWDTAAVTNMSFMFRGAHVFDQPIASWDTSSVTNMSHMFEFAARFNQPLGAWDTSAVTDMSFMFRFARAFNRDISSWDTSAVSDMGSLFKDCDAFNQPIGSWNTSAVRDARDMFGGTKVFNQNISDWDTSAVTDMSGMFGFAEAFNQPVNAWDTSSVTTMSYMFAGTMAFNQPLDSWDTSAVTDMSHMFEYAVYFNQPIGSWNTSAVIDMSSMFSAAGPFDQPIGSWDTSAVTDMTGMFFDNYNFNQSISSWDTSAVTSMSYMFARAVSFNQPLDSWETSAVRTMSAMFLSEQVFNQPIDSWDTSAVVDMSSMLEYAVAFNQPIGSWDTSAVTDMSRMFKGAEAFNQPIGSWDTSSAKYMNSMFKDAKAFNQALGSWDTSALQQMNAMFEGADAFQLPPCAAGTAPAHNRLGCEPCEVGHYASANASRCQACPAGSYPVDRRSSCMPCPATQFSPGGLDTCHACSLPCLIIEDACVWWHLPLIAVGVAGLLVCRRLWTARRQARRAKKAETLMCQLYADLWCEHPAMLSDYALKFSRLGMDGVGFEKHLMSTRALQSERAGVGLGYLLSESFEQLATQRTGKQNPTFIDMKNAFWLADDPIGQDVVCPRDGKPGCALIDWIDRDDRREQTHFMSWTWQYSLAQVRSSLEAFRATTTLDSVRSGVFFFMCFFVNNQFRIIVEELTTGSANLEDVFETNLCRIGKMVAILDTYREPIYLSRIWTVYEQFVASKLKIPVTFVMPESASRLLHQEISRGDQGINNVMQCVSRVDSARSKAWKEEDEVKVKSMIQETVGFEHVDKHVTVAMVSWIGEVMRQKWQGLVDAARESRLGPGELTEQMHL
;
A
#
# COMPACT_ATOMS: atom_id res chain seq x y z
N MET A 1 33.76 12.97 -14.68
CA MET A 1 33.95 13.10 -16.15
C MET A 1 33.18 14.33 -16.63
N LYS A 2 33.62 14.98 -17.72
CA LYS A 2 32.90 15.99 -18.52
C LYS A 2 31.87 16.89 -17.80
N CYS A 3 32.29 18.09 -17.43
CA CYS A 3 31.37 19.24 -17.40
C CYS A 3 30.84 19.50 -18.82
N TRP A 4 29.64 20.10 -18.94
CA TRP A 4 29.25 20.83 -20.14
C TRP A 4 28.96 22.29 -19.76
N ILE A 5 29.44 23.20 -20.59
CA ILE A 5 29.25 24.64 -20.46
C ILE A 5 28.23 25.05 -21.51
N TYR A 6 27.22 25.81 -21.11
CA TYR A 6 26.52 26.71 -22.01
C TYR A 6 26.63 28.13 -21.44
N GLY A 7 27.23 29.03 -22.23
CA GLY A 7 27.38 30.44 -21.91
C GLY A 7 26.69 31.30 -22.97
N SER A 8 26.33 32.51 -22.60
CA SER A 8 25.76 33.57 -23.45
C SER A 8 25.95 34.91 -22.73
N PRO A 9 26.01 36.05 -23.44
CA PRO A 9 27.24 36.41 -24.14
C PRO A 9 27.84 37.74 -23.65
N MET A 10 29.17 37.90 -23.80
CA MET A 10 29.81 39.20 -23.56
C MET A 10 29.56 40.21 -24.69
N HIS A 11 29.48 41.48 -24.29
CA HIS A 11 29.40 42.74 -25.05
C HIS A 11 27.96 43.30 -25.23
N LYS A 12 27.74 44.61 -25.00
CA LYS A 12 28.67 45.74 -25.17
C LYS A 12 28.77 46.64 -23.93
N GLY A 13 29.93 47.28 -23.75
CA GLY A 13 30.13 48.26 -22.69
C GLY A 13 29.63 49.66 -23.07
N LEU A 14 29.07 50.35 -22.07
CA LEU A 14 28.94 51.80 -21.98
C LEU A 14 29.59 52.23 -20.63
N PRO A 15 29.89 53.53 -20.41
CA PRO A 15 31.16 53.92 -19.79
C PRO A 15 31.23 53.68 -18.28
N LEU A 16 32.46 53.66 -17.76
CA LEU A 16 32.67 54.02 -16.36
C LEU A 16 32.11 55.43 -16.14
N LEU A 17 30.98 55.56 -15.44
CA LEU A 17 30.69 56.80 -14.74
C LEU A 17 31.75 56.95 -13.66
N THR A 18 32.62 57.93 -13.82
CA THR A 18 33.43 58.44 -12.70
C THR A 18 32.49 59.09 -11.70
N VAL A 19 32.00 58.31 -10.74
CA VAL A 19 31.27 58.81 -9.57
C VAL A 19 32.24 59.67 -8.77
N LEU A 20 32.10 60.98 -8.92
CA LEU A 20 32.59 61.95 -7.95
C LEU A 20 31.97 61.58 -6.59
N VAL A 21 32.81 61.48 -5.56
CA VAL A 21 32.35 61.21 -4.19
C VAL A 21 31.40 62.32 -3.76
N ALA A 22 30.09 62.03 -3.78
CA ALA A 22 29.05 62.96 -3.40
C ALA A 22 29.08 63.13 -1.88
N ALA A 23 29.44 64.34 -1.42
CA ALA A 23 29.31 64.67 -0.02
C ALA A 23 27.83 64.82 0.34
N SER A 24 27.37 64.05 1.33
CA SER A 24 26.08 64.24 2.02
C SER A 24 24.78 64.20 1.16
N GLY A 25 24.78 63.48 0.03
CA GLY A 25 23.56 63.19 -0.73
C GLY A 25 23.13 61.73 -0.58
N THR A 26 21.81 61.47 -0.55
CA THR A 26 21.22 60.15 -0.77
C THR A 26 21.39 59.74 -2.23
N TYR A 27 21.56 58.45 -2.52
CA TYR A 27 21.57 57.97 -3.91
C TYR A 27 20.14 57.79 -4.41
N SER A 28 19.85 58.35 -5.59
CA SER A 28 18.53 58.37 -6.20
C SER A 28 18.46 57.38 -7.36
N PHE A 29 17.51 56.45 -7.31
CA PHE A 29 17.32 55.39 -8.29
C PHE A 29 16.31 55.83 -9.36
N SER A 30 16.73 55.70 -10.63
CA SER A 30 15.97 56.17 -11.80
C SER A 30 15.12 55.08 -12.46
N SER A 31 15.32 53.81 -12.08
CA SER A 31 14.62 52.66 -12.67
C SER A 31 14.60 51.44 -11.73
N ARG A 32 13.64 50.54 -11.97
CA ARG A 32 13.51 49.25 -11.31
C ARG A 32 14.75 48.38 -11.52
N GLU A 33 15.34 48.41 -12.71
CA GLU A 33 16.52 47.64 -13.09
C GLU A 33 17.77 48.09 -12.32
N GLU A 34 17.94 49.40 -12.15
CA GLU A 34 19.03 49.98 -11.35
C GLU A 34 18.89 49.62 -9.86
N LEU A 35 17.68 49.72 -9.32
CA LEU A 35 17.38 49.36 -7.93
C LEU A 35 17.50 47.85 -7.66
N ARG A 36 16.99 46.99 -8.56
CA ARG A 36 17.15 45.53 -8.46
C ARG A 36 18.63 45.13 -8.56
N SER A 37 19.40 45.74 -9.46
CA SER A 37 20.84 45.48 -9.55
C SER A 37 21.56 45.80 -8.24
N ALA A 38 21.18 46.87 -7.53
CA ALA A 38 21.74 47.21 -6.21
C ALA A 38 21.32 46.24 -5.10
N LEU A 39 20.11 45.67 -5.17
CA LEU A 39 19.62 44.64 -4.23
C LEU A 39 20.29 43.27 -4.45
N GLU A 40 20.48 42.85 -5.70
CA GLU A 40 21.23 41.64 -6.04
C GLU A 40 22.67 41.76 -5.52
N ASP A 41 23.32 42.92 -5.68
CA ASP A 41 24.65 43.22 -5.17
C ASP A 41 24.71 43.31 -3.62
N TRP A 42 23.59 43.67 -2.97
CA TRP A 42 23.47 43.73 -1.50
C TRP A 42 23.34 42.34 -0.87
N VAL A 43 22.54 41.45 -1.50
CA VAL A 43 22.31 40.08 -1.01
C VAL A 43 23.46 39.14 -1.38
N HIS A 44 24.07 39.28 -2.57
CA HIS A 44 25.21 38.46 -2.98
C HIS A 44 26.54 38.93 -2.36
N THR A 45 26.65 38.83 -1.03
CA THR A 45 27.94 38.97 -0.34
C THR A 45 28.91 37.89 -0.78
N THR A 46 30.07 38.29 -1.31
CA THR A 46 31.18 37.35 -1.53
C THR A 46 31.71 36.83 -0.19
N ALA A 47 32.32 35.63 -0.20
CA ALA A 47 32.79 34.89 0.98
C ALA A 47 33.81 35.61 1.91
N ASN A 48 34.20 36.85 1.59
CA ASN A 48 35.03 37.72 2.43
C ASN A 48 34.23 38.86 3.11
N GLY A 49 32.89 38.87 3.00
CA GLY A 49 32.00 39.85 3.64
C GLY A 49 32.02 41.26 3.02
N THR A 50 32.74 41.47 1.93
CA THR A 50 32.98 42.82 1.35
C THR A 50 31.85 43.35 0.45
N GLY A 51 30.85 42.52 0.12
CA GLY A 51 29.72 42.89 -0.75
C GLY A 51 28.94 44.09 -0.23
N ARG A 52 28.18 43.92 0.85
CA ARG A 52 27.41 45.00 1.51
C ARG A 52 28.24 46.25 1.78
N ALA A 53 29.51 46.12 2.19
CA ALA A 53 30.39 47.26 2.41
C ALA A 53 30.69 48.06 1.11
N ARG A 54 30.81 47.38 -0.04
CA ARG A 54 30.92 48.03 -1.36
C ARG A 54 29.62 48.74 -1.74
N VAL A 55 28.48 48.08 -1.56
CA VAL A 55 27.15 48.64 -1.90
C VAL A 55 26.85 49.88 -1.05
N VAL A 56 27.11 49.83 0.26
CA VAL A 56 27.01 50.99 1.17
C VAL A 56 27.94 52.14 0.75
N ALA A 57 29.12 51.84 0.21
CA ALA A 57 30.04 52.86 -0.30
C ALA A 57 29.65 53.44 -1.68
N MET A 58 28.75 52.78 -2.42
CA MET A 58 28.27 53.22 -3.75
C MET A 58 26.93 53.96 -3.67
N TYR A 59 25.96 53.43 -2.93
CA TYR A 59 24.58 53.91 -2.90
C TYR A 59 24.14 54.43 -1.52
N GLY A 60 25.01 54.33 -0.50
CA GLY A 60 24.61 54.53 0.90
C GLY A 60 23.89 53.31 1.47
N LYS A 61 23.38 53.45 2.69
CA LYS A 61 22.59 52.38 3.34
C LYS A 61 21.24 52.19 2.65
N ILE A 62 20.74 50.95 2.63
CA ILE A 62 19.43 50.60 2.04
C ILE A 62 18.26 51.42 2.62
N GLU A 63 18.28 51.69 3.93
CA GLU A 63 17.33 52.55 4.65
C GLU A 63 17.33 54.04 4.19
N GLN A 64 18.27 54.44 3.33
CA GLN A 64 18.49 55.81 2.84
C GLN A 64 18.52 55.90 1.30
N TRP A 65 18.15 54.84 0.60
CA TRP A 65 18.02 54.85 -0.86
C TRP A 65 16.79 55.66 -1.26
N ASP A 66 16.99 56.67 -2.10
CA ASP A 66 15.89 57.44 -2.69
C ASP A 66 15.33 56.68 -3.90
N VAL A 67 14.13 56.13 -3.74
CA VAL A 67 13.42 55.36 -4.76
C VAL A 67 12.23 56.13 -5.33
N SER A 68 12.11 57.45 -5.06
CA SER A 68 10.91 58.23 -5.38
C SER A 68 10.62 58.41 -6.87
N SER A 69 11.55 58.02 -7.75
CA SER A 69 11.37 58.04 -9.22
C SER A 69 11.06 56.65 -9.80
N VAL A 70 10.98 55.60 -8.96
CA VAL A 70 10.78 54.21 -9.40
C VAL A 70 9.28 53.89 -9.43
N THR A 71 8.67 53.93 -10.61
CA THR A 71 7.22 53.73 -10.78
C THR A 71 6.78 52.26 -10.83
N ASN A 72 7.71 51.31 -10.80
CA ASN A 72 7.45 49.88 -10.86
C ASN A 72 8.43 49.15 -9.93
N MET A 73 7.91 48.38 -8.97
CA MET A 73 8.67 47.55 -8.03
C MET A 73 8.35 46.05 -8.22
N SER A 74 7.87 45.66 -9.40
CA SER A 74 7.55 44.27 -9.69
C SER A 74 8.79 43.38 -9.60
N ARG A 75 8.66 42.23 -8.92
CA ARG A 75 9.76 41.28 -8.66
C ARG A 75 11.02 41.95 -8.08
N LEU A 76 10.89 43.04 -7.30
CA LEU A 76 12.07 43.78 -6.86
C LEU A 76 12.94 42.97 -5.87
N CYS A 77 12.30 42.30 -4.91
CA CYS A 77 12.95 41.44 -3.91
C CYS A 77 12.67 39.95 -4.12
N SER A 78 12.02 39.54 -5.23
CA SER A 78 11.86 38.12 -5.58
C SER A 78 13.19 37.53 -6.06
N ASP A 79 13.36 36.22 -5.87
CA ASP A 79 14.49 35.46 -6.41
C ASP A 79 15.88 35.95 -5.92
N LEU A 80 15.95 36.72 -4.83
CA LEU A 80 17.19 37.13 -4.15
C LEU A 80 17.78 35.95 -3.33
N TRP A 81 18.06 34.86 -4.03
CA TRP A 81 18.49 33.58 -3.47
C TRP A 81 19.87 33.68 -2.82
N ALA A 82 19.98 33.36 -1.53
CA ALA A 82 21.25 33.17 -0.85
C ALA A 82 21.75 31.73 -1.06
N PRO A 83 22.86 31.49 -1.80
CA PRO A 83 23.29 30.12 -2.14
C PRO A 83 23.68 29.27 -0.94
N GLU A 84 24.02 29.91 0.18
CA GLU A 84 24.44 29.27 1.43
C GLU A 84 23.24 28.83 2.29
N GLU A 85 22.06 29.45 2.12
CA GLU A 85 20.84 29.23 2.91
C GLU A 85 19.68 28.60 2.10
N ASN A 86 19.90 28.32 0.80
CA ASN A 86 18.95 27.68 -0.13
C ASN A 86 17.53 28.32 -0.13
N SER A 87 17.46 29.63 0.07
CA SER A 87 16.22 30.40 0.28
C SER A 87 16.42 31.89 -0.04
N ASN A 88 15.34 32.66 -0.12
CA ASN A 88 15.40 34.12 -0.23
C ASN A 88 15.35 34.75 1.17
N VAL A 89 16.52 35.22 1.61
CA VAL A 89 16.73 35.74 2.98
C VAL A 89 16.51 37.26 3.08
N PHE A 90 15.92 37.90 2.07
CA PHE A 90 15.71 39.35 2.09
C PHE A 90 14.77 39.79 3.22
N ASN A 91 15.29 40.56 4.17
CA ASN A 91 14.57 41.04 5.34
C ASN A 91 15.17 42.36 5.88
N GLU A 92 15.49 43.30 4.99
CA GLU A 92 16.16 44.57 5.31
C GLU A 92 15.17 45.71 5.52
N ASP A 93 15.46 46.65 6.42
CA ASP A 93 14.57 47.79 6.69
C ASP A 93 14.50 48.76 5.51
N ILE A 94 13.29 48.84 4.94
CA ILE A 94 12.89 49.67 3.80
C ILE A 94 11.68 50.54 4.14
N SER A 95 11.37 50.72 5.43
CA SER A 95 10.20 51.50 5.93
C SER A 95 10.25 52.99 5.58
N LEU A 96 11.44 53.51 5.25
CA LEU A 96 11.70 54.91 4.87
C LEU A 96 11.67 55.17 3.35
N TRP A 97 11.43 54.14 2.51
CA TRP A 97 11.34 54.31 1.06
C TRP A 97 10.10 55.11 0.66
N ASN A 98 10.26 56.08 -0.25
CA ASN A 98 9.14 56.82 -0.81
C ASN A 98 8.55 56.07 -2.02
N THR A 99 7.36 55.50 -1.83
CA THR A 99 6.63 54.68 -2.81
C THR A 99 5.50 55.42 -3.53
N SER A 100 5.32 56.73 -3.33
CA SER A 100 4.16 57.51 -3.84
C SER A 100 3.95 57.46 -5.36
N GLU A 101 4.99 57.25 -6.16
CA GLU A 101 4.91 57.12 -7.63
C GLU A 101 4.82 55.65 -8.11
N VAL A 102 4.79 54.67 -7.20
CA VAL A 102 4.78 53.23 -7.54
C VAL A 102 3.38 52.81 -8.00
N THR A 103 3.31 52.25 -9.22
CA THR A 103 2.06 51.81 -9.86
C THR A 103 1.87 50.29 -9.89
N ASP A 104 2.95 49.53 -9.66
CA ASP A 104 2.99 48.06 -9.75
C ASP A 104 3.96 47.51 -8.69
N MET A 105 3.43 46.72 -7.75
CA MET A 105 4.18 46.02 -6.71
C MET A 105 4.09 44.48 -6.88
N SER A 106 3.69 44.00 -8.07
CA SER A 106 3.44 42.58 -8.27
C SER A 106 4.67 41.71 -8.04
N ARG A 107 4.52 40.61 -7.29
CA ARG A 107 5.60 39.69 -6.91
C ARG A 107 6.76 40.36 -6.13
N MET A 108 6.58 41.55 -5.55
CA MET A 108 7.68 42.31 -4.93
C MET A 108 8.49 41.49 -3.92
N PHE A 109 7.81 40.68 -3.09
CA PHE A 109 8.39 39.78 -2.10
C PHE A 109 8.07 38.30 -2.39
N GLU A 110 7.90 37.92 -3.66
CA GLU A 110 7.60 36.51 -4.01
C GLU A 110 8.74 35.57 -3.55
N ASN A 111 8.33 34.55 -2.79
CA ASN A 111 9.16 33.57 -2.07
C ASN A 111 10.16 34.18 -1.07
N ALA A 112 9.95 35.41 -0.59
CA ALA A 112 10.81 36.03 0.43
C ALA A 112 10.52 35.46 1.83
N ASP A 113 10.89 34.20 2.04
CA ASP A 113 10.60 33.38 3.23
C ASP A 113 10.85 34.07 4.57
N ALA A 114 11.88 34.93 4.63
CA ALA A 114 12.32 35.63 5.84
C ALA A 114 11.72 37.04 6.04
N PHE A 115 11.01 37.60 5.05
CA PHE A 115 10.61 39.01 5.05
C PHE A 115 9.52 39.33 6.07
N ASN A 116 9.77 40.31 6.95
CA ASN A 116 8.81 40.73 7.98
C ASN A 116 9.01 42.19 8.43
N GLN A 117 9.30 43.12 7.50
CA GLN A 117 9.67 44.51 7.82
C GLN A 117 8.48 45.49 7.81
N PRO A 118 8.48 46.54 8.65
CA PRO A 118 7.31 47.39 8.91
C PRO A 118 7.03 48.39 7.78
N ILE A 119 6.45 47.90 6.68
CA ILE A 119 6.11 48.66 5.46
C ILE A 119 4.73 49.33 5.49
N GLY A 120 4.03 49.34 6.64
CA GLY A 120 2.73 50.01 6.81
C GLY A 120 2.76 51.54 6.67
N SER A 121 3.95 52.15 6.61
CA SER A 121 4.19 53.58 6.38
C SER A 121 4.29 53.98 4.90
N TRP A 122 4.24 53.02 3.98
CA TRP A 122 4.33 53.27 2.54
C TRP A 122 3.08 53.93 1.95
N ASP A 123 3.31 54.89 1.05
CA ASP A 123 2.26 55.44 0.20
C ASP A 123 1.95 54.42 -0.93
N THR A 124 0.68 54.13 -1.11
CA THR A 124 0.17 53.04 -1.96
C THR A 124 -0.94 53.52 -2.90
N ALA A 125 -1.35 54.79 -2.83
CA ALA A 125 -2.51 55.32 -3.56
C ALA A 125 -2.37 55.27 -5.09
N ALA A 126 -1.15 55.20 -5.62
CA ALA A 126 -0.86 55.03 -7.05
C ALA A 126 -0.82 53.55 -7.52
N VAL A 127 -0.80 52.58 -6.60
CA VAL A 127 -0.60 51.16 -6.92
C VAL A 127 -1.87 50.58 -7.55
N THR A 128 -1.71 49.97 -8.72
CA THR A 128 -2.81 49.35 -9.48
C THR A 128 -2.77 47.81 -9.47
N ASN A 129 -1.62 47.23 -9.12
CA ASN A 129 -1.37 45.79 -9.15
C ASN A 129 -0.54 45.37 -7.92
N MET A 130 -1.13 44.52 -7.06
CA MET A 130 -0.49 43.89 -5.89
C MET A 130 -0.44 42.36 -6.01
N SER A 131 -0.70 41.82 -7.20
CA SER A 131 -0.74 40.37 -7.43
C SER A 131 0.58 39.69 -7.02
N PHE A 132 0.48 38.52 -6.38
CA PHE A 132 1.60 37.71 -5.89
C PHE A 132 2.54 38.44 -4.88
N MET A 133 2.21 39.64 -4.37
CA MET A 133 3.17 40.51 -3.68
C MET A 133 3.89 39.88 -2.48
N PHE A 134 3.18 39.10 -1.65
CA PHE A 134 3.72 38.36 -0.49
C PHE A 134 3.60 36.84 -0.65
N ARG A 135 3.47 36.35 -1.87
CA ARG A 135 3.35 34.92 -2.15
C ARG A 135 4.58 34.18 -1.62
N GLY A 136 4.40 33.18 -0.77
CA GLY A 136 5.51 32.44 -0.14
C GLY A 136 6.33 33.26 0.87
N ALA A 137 5.89 34.46 1.28
CA ALA A 137 6.51 35.19 2.39
C ALA A 137 6.06 34.59 3.74
N HIS A 138 6.47 33.35 4.00
CA HIS A 138 5.92 32.46 5.04
C HIS A 138 5.86 33.06 6.46
N VAL A 139 6.72 34.02 6.80
CA VAL A 139 6.77 34.66 8.13
C VAL A 139 6.19 36.07 8.19
N PHE A 140 5.71 36.63 7.09
CA PHE A 140 5.20 37.99 7.00
C PHE A 140 3.89 38.16 7.80
N ASP A 141 3.88 39.10 8.74
CA ASP A 141 2.71 39.39 9.60
C ASP A 141 2.73 40.87 10.06
N GLN A 142 3.13 41.79 9.18
CA GLN A 142 3.23 43.23 9.50
C GLN A 142 1.95 44.02 9.20
N PRO A 143 1.60 45.02 10.02
CA PRO A 143 0.37 45.79 9.85
C PRO A 143 0.42 46.66 8.59
N ILE A 144 -0.48 46.37 7.65
CA ILE A 144 -0.66 47.05 6.36
C ILE A 144 -2.09 47.63 6.18
N ALA A 145 -2.85 47.70 7.27
CA ALA A 145 -4.23 48.24 7.30
C ALA A 145 -4.32 49.75 6.98
N SER A 146 -3.18 50.45 6.91
CA SER A 146 -3.04 51.87 6.60
C SER A 146 -2.78 52.16 5.12
N TRP A 147 -2.65 51.14 4.27
CA TRP A 147 -2.46 51.30 2.83
C TRP A 147 -3.73 51.75 2.12
N ASP A 148 -3.56 52.67 1.16
CA ASP A 148 -4.62 53.03 0.22
C ASP A 148 -4.64 52.00 -0.91
N THR A 149 -5.80 51.39 -1.11
CA THR A 149 -6.03 50.28 -2.04
C THR A 149 -7.05 50.63 -3.12
N SER A 150 -7.59 51.86 -3.11
CA SER A 150 -8.67 52.31 -4.00
C SER A 150 -8.31 52.31 -5.49
N SER A 151 -7.01 52.35 -5.82
CA SER A 151 -6.49 52.21 -7.20
C SER A 151 -6.21 50.75 -7.62
N VAL A 152 -6.23 49.78 -6.69
CA VAL A 152 -5.79 48.41 -6.96
C VAL A 152 -6.87 47.64 -7.71
N THR A 153 -6.51 47.10 -8.89
CA THR A 153 -7.42 46.31 -9.73
C THR A 153 -7.18 44.81 -9.65
N ASN A 154 -6.01 44.38 -9.18
CA ASN A 154 -5.62 42.98 -9.10
C ASN A 154 -4.86 42.68 -7.79
N MET A 155 -5.38 41.71 -7.03
CA MET A 155 -4.81 41.19 -5.78
C MET A 155 -4.58 39.66 -5.81
N SER A 156 -4.61 39.01 -6.98
CA SER A 156 -4.52 37.55 -7.04
C SER A 156 -3.19 37.00 -6.54
N HIS A 157 -3.25 35.86 -5.85
CA HIS A 157 -2.14 35.22 -5.13
C HIS A 157 -1.42 36.13 -4.10
N MET A 158 -1.93 37.30 -3.71
CA MET A 158 -1.18 38.31 -2.93
C MET A 158 -0.59 37.74 -1.63
N PHE A 159 -1.30 36.84 -0.93
CA PHE A 159 -0.87 36.15 0.28
C PHE A 159 -0.82 34.62 0.11
N GLU A 160 -0.74 34.09 -1.11
CA GLU A 160 -0.67 32.63 -1.32
C GLU A 160 0.58 32.05 -0.61
N PHE A 161 0.42 31.00 0.20
CA PHE A 161 1.45 30.43 1.09
C PHE A 161 2.02 31.39 2.17
N ALA A 162 1.44 32.57 2.42
CA ALA A 162 1.83 33.45 3.52
C ALA A 162 1.33 32.90 4.87
N ALA A 163 1.81 31.72 5.26
CA ALA A 163 1.18 30.83 6.24
C ALA A 163 1.00 31.43 7.65
N ARG A 164 1.75 32.47 8.01
CA ARG A 164 1.62 33.19 9.30
C ARG A 164 0.81 34.48 9.25
N PHE A 165 0.45 34.99 8.07
CA PHE A 165 -0.18 36.29 7.92
C PHE A 165 -1.58 36.31 8.55
N ASN A 166 -1.80 37.20 9.51
CA ASN A 166 -3.10 37.34 10.18
C ASN A 166 -3.34 38.78 10.66
N GLN A 167 -3.09 39.77 9.79
CA GLN A 167 -3.31 41.20 10.05
C GLN A 167 -4.68 41.69 9.55
N PRO A 168 -5.28 42.72 10.17
CA PRO A 168 -6.61 43.21 9.80
C PRO A 168 -6.59 43.90 8.42
N LEU A 169 -7.54 43.56 7.55
CA LEU A 169 -7.66 44.09 6.19
C LEU A 169 -9.02 44.74 5.85
N GLY A 170 -10.03 44.66 6.73
CA GLY A 170 -11.36 45.23 6.50
C GLY A 170 -11.44 46.78 6.42
N ALA A 171 -10.31 47.48 6.40
CA ALA A 171 -10.20 48.92 6.14
C ALA A 171 -9.76 49.25 4.70
N TRP A 172 -9.41 48.24 3.90
CA TRP A 172 -9.02 48.40 2.50
C TRP A 172 -10.24 48.67 1.60
N ASP A 173 -10.05 49.56 0.62
CA ASP A 173 -11.01 49.78 -0.46
C ASP A 173 -10.74 48.74 -1.55
N THR A 174 -11.77 47.95 -1.87
CA THR A 174 -11.72 46.84 -2.81
C THR A 174 -12.60 47.06 -4.03
N SER A 175 -13.28 48.22 -4.11
CA SER A 175 -14.28 48.52 -5.15
C SER A 175 -13.75 48.56 -6.59
N ALA A 176 -12.43 48.70 -6.76
CA ALA A 176 -11.75 48.63 -8.06
C ALA A 176 -11.21 47.22 -8.42
N VAL A 177 -11.22 46.26 -7.49
CA VAL A 177 -10.59 44.95 -7.68
C VAL A 177 -11.49 44.04 -8.54
N THR A 178 -10.93 43.50 -9.62
CA THR A 178 -11.63 42.58 -10.53
C THR A 178 -11.20 41.11 -10.38
N ASP A 179 -10.04 40.88 -9.77
CA ASP A 179 -9.40 39.56 -9.60
C ASP A 179 -8.82 39.43 -8.19
N MET A 180 -9.38 38.48 -7.43
CA MET A 180 -8.92 38.06 -6.09
C MET A 180 -8.48 36.58 -6.07
N SER A 181 -8.33 35.94 -7.22
CA SER A 181 -8.05 34.51 -7.32
C SER A 181 -6.81 34.10 -6.49
N PHE A 182 -6.88 32.96 -5.81
CA PHE A 182 -5.82 32.40 -4.95
C PHE A 182 -5.31 33.31 -3.81
N MET A 183 -5.91 34.47 -3.53
CA MET A 183 -5.31 35.53 -2.70
C MET A 183 -4.88 35.08 -1.30
N PHE A 184 -5.65 34.20 -0.62
CA PHE A 184 -5.32 33.63 0.69
C PHE A 184 -5.10 32.12 0.67
N ARG A 185 -4.83 31.52 -0.50
CA ARG A 185 -4.61 30.08 -0.59
C ARG A 185 -3.39 29.65 0.23
N PHE A 186 -3.52 28.61 1.05
CA PHE A 186 -2.53 28.19 2.05
C PHE A 186 -2.10 29.28 3.06
N ALA A 187 -2.81 30.40 3.20
CA ALA A 187 -2.57 31.40 4.24
C ALA A 187 -3.13 30.92 5.60
N ARG A 188 -2.61 29.78 6.10
CA ARG A 188 -3.20 28.95 7.16
C ARG A 188 -3.62 29.66 8.44
N ALA A 189 -2.94 30.75 8.82
CA ALA A 189 -3.26 31.53 10.01
C ALA A 189 -4.34 32.61 9.81
N PHE A 190 -4.71 32.93 8.57
CA PHE A 190 -5.57 34.08 8.26
C PHE A 190 -7.02 33.85 8.71
N ASN A 191 -7.51 34.70 9.60
CA ASN A 191 -8.89 34.68 10.07
C ASN A 191 -9.32 36.07 10.57
N ARG A 192 -9.19 37.10 9.72
CA ARG A 192 -9.57 38.49 10.03
C ARG A 192 -10.79 38.95 9.25
N ASP A 193 -11.57 39.78 9.93
CA ASP A 193 -12.78 40.38 9.37
C ASP A 193 -12.47 41.21 8.10
N ILE A 194 -13.21 40.86 7.06
CA ILE A 194 -13.23 41.41 5.70
C ILE A 194 -14.67 41.50 5.17
N SER A 195 -15.67 41.43 6.07
CA SER A 195 -17.11 41.54 5.74
C SER A 195 -17.51 42.91 5.15
N SER A 196 -16.63 43.91 5.32
CA SER A 196 -16.74 45.28 4.83
C SER A 196 -16.20 45.53 3.41
N TRP A 197 -15.58 44.53 2.77
CA TRP A 197 -15.05 44.66 1.41
C TRP A 197 -16.17 44.83 0.36
N ASP A 198 -15.92 45.68 -0.64
CA ASP A 198 -16.78 45.84 -1.81
C ASP A 198 -16.30 44.90 -2.91
N THR A 199 -16.97 43.76 -3.04
CA THR A 199 -16.67 42.75 -4.06
C THR A 199 -17.44 42.95 -5.37
N SER A 200 -18.18 44.05 -5.54
CA SER A 200 -19.12 44.22 -6.66
C SER A 200 -18.49 44.30 -8.05
N ALA A 201 -17.17 44.51 -8.13
CA ALA A 201 -16.37 44.44 -9.36
C ALA A 201 -15.64 43.10 -9.57
N VAL A 202 -15.60 42.22 -8.56
CA VAL A 202 -14.79 41.00 -8.57
C VAL A 202 -15.44 39.94 -9.46
N SER A 203 -14.69 39.49 -10.49
CA SER A 203 -15.14 38.49 -11.46
C SER A 203 -14.56 37.10 -11.24
N ASP A 204 -13.41 37.02 -10.56
CA ASP A 204 -12.69 35.78 -10.25
C ASP A 204 -12.39 35.70 -8.74
N MET A 205 -12.95 34.67 -8.10
CA MET A 205 -12.68 34.28 -6.71
C MET A 205 -12.11 32.85 -6.61
N GLY A 206 -11.64 32.29 -7.73
CA GLY A 206 -11.12 30.92 -7.82
C GLY A 206 -10.03 30.66 -6.80
N SER A 207 -10.17 29.61 -6.00
CA SER A 207 -9.26 29.23 -4.91
C SER A 207 -8.99 30.31 -3.83
N LEU A 208 -9.83 31.34 -3.69
CA LEU A 208 -9.58 32.49 -2.80
C LEU A 208 -9.10 32.10 -1.38
N PHE A 209 -9.78 31.15 -0.73
CA PHE A 209 -9.42 30.64 0.61
C PHE A 209 -8.97 29.18 0.61
N LYS A 210 -8.56 28.62 -0.55
CA LYS A 210 -8.21 27.19 -0.66
C LYS A 210 -7.10 26.83 0.35
N ASP A 211 -7.29 25.77 1.13
CA ASP A 211 -6.37 25.31 2.19
C ASP A 211 -6.05 26.39 3.27
N CYS A 212 -6.92 27.39 3.45
CA CYS A 212 -6.80 28.41 4.50
C CYS A 212 -7.37 27.88 5.84
N ASP A 213 -6.63 26.95 6.46
CA ASP A 213 -7.04 26.13 7.62
C ASP A 213 -7.84 26.82 8.74
N ALA A 214 -7.64 28.12 8.99
CA ALA A 214 -8.28 28.87 10.08
C ALA A 214 -9.48 29.75 9.69
N PHE A 215 -9.78 29.95 8.40
CA PHE A 215 -10.71 31.00 7.97
C PHE A 215 -12.18 30.67 8.25
N ASN A 216 -12.89 31.57 8.95
CA ASN A 216 -14.31 31.40 9.30
C ASN A 216 -15.02 32.76 9.54
N GLN A 217 -14.82 33.75 8.66
CA GLN A 217 -15.31 35.13 8.84
C GLN A 217 -16.63 35.39 8.07
N PRO A 218 -17.52 36.26 8.58
CA PRO A 218 -18.90 36.39 8.09
C PRO A 218 -19.00 37.20 6.79
N ILE A 219 -18.63 36.57 5.68
CA ILE A 219 -18.61 37.15 4.31
C ILE A 219 -19.95 37.07 3.56
N GLY A 220 -21.06 36.70 4.24
CA GLY A 220 -22.40 36.67 3.64
C GLY A 220 -22.93 38.03 3.16
N SER A 221 -22.28 39.14 3.55
CA SER A 221 -22.59 40.51 3.10
C SER A 221 -21.95 40.90 1.75
N TRP A 222 -21.09 40.06 1.17
CA TRP A 222 -20.42 40.34 -0.10
C TRP A 222 -21.39 40.33 -1.29
N ASN A 223 -21.14 41.22 -2.26
CA ASN A 223 -21.85 41.23 -3.53
C ASN A 223 -21.12 40.33 -4.55
N THR A 224 -21.74 39.20 -4.89
CA THR A 224 -21.16 38.20 -5.80
C THR A 224 -21.70 38.25 -7.23
N SER A 225 -22.58 39.19 -7.59
CA SER A 225 -23.23 39.23 -8.92
C SER A 225 -22.25 39.37 -10.11
N ALA A 226 -21.03 39.84 -9.85
CA ALA A 226 -19.95 39.96 -10.84
C ALA A 226 -19.10 38.69 -10.99
N VAL A 227 -19.14 37.76 -10.02
CA VAL A 227 -18.34 36.54 -10.00
C VAL A 227 -18.76 35.60 -11.14
N ARG A 228 -17.78 34.97 -11.79
CA ARG A 228 -17.95 33.97 -12.86
C ARG A 228 -17.25 32.66 -12.50
N ASP A 229 -16.08 32.77 -11.90
CA ASP A 229 -15.26 31.67 -11.38
C ASP A 229 -15.30 31.66 -9.86
N ALA A 230 -15.85 30.58 -9.30
CA ALA A 230 -15.90 30.31 -7.86
C ALA A 230 -15.27 28.94 -7.51
N ARG A 231 -14.51 28.33 -8.43
CA ARG A 231 -13.93 27.00 -8.24
C ARG A 231 -12.99 27.00 -7.05
N ASP A 232 -12.94 25.91 -6.29
CA ASP A 232 -12.03 25.72 -5.16
C ASP A 232 -12.10 26.80 -4.05
N MET A 233 -13.08 27.71 -4.05
CA MET A 233 -13.07 28.94 -3.24
C MET A 233 -12.83 28.68 -1.74
N PHE A 234 -13.43 27.61 -1.21
CA PHE A 234 -13.24 27.10 0.16
C PHE A 234 -12.68 25.67 0.20
N GLY A 235 -12.06 25.20 -0.89
CA GLY A 235 -11.51 23.85 -0.96
C GLY A 235 -10.45 23.64 0.13
N GLY A 236 -10.61 22.65 1.00
CA GLY A 236 -9.71 22.41 2.15
C GLY A 236 -9.82 23.44 3.29
N THR A 237 -10.76 24.38 3.26
CA THR A 237 -10.97 25.38 4.33
C THR A 237 -11.75 24.74 5.49
N LYS A 238 -11.11 23.78 6.18
CA LYS A 238 -11.73 22.78 7.09
C LYS A 238 -12.74 23.33 8.09
N VAL A 239 -12.53 24.54 8.62
CA VAL A 239 -13.36 25.14 9.68
C VAL A 239 -14.45 26.10 9.17
N PHE A 240 -14.50 26.39 7.86
CA PHE A 240 -15.44 27.37 7.30
C PHE A 240 -16.88 26.88 7.37
N ASN A 241 -17.74 27.66 8.02
CA ASN A 241 -19.16 27.35 8.19
C ASN A 241 -20.01 28.63 8.39
N GLN A 242 -19.69 29.71 7.67
CA GLN A 242 -20.43 30.99 7.76
C GLN A 242 -21.55 31.05 6.73
N ASN A 243 -22.68 31.66 7.10
CA ASN A 243 -23.82 31.75 6.21
C ASN A 243 -23.51 32.62 4.98
N ILE A 244 -23.82 32.07 3.81
CA ILE A 244 -23.64 32.64 2.47
C ILE A 244 -24.90 32.41 1.60
N SER A 245 -26.05 32.17 2.25
CA SER A 245 -27.35 31.94 1.58
C SER A 245 -27.81 33.09 0.68
N ASP A 246 -27.35 34.30 0.98
CA ASP A 246 -27.83 35.56 0.37
C ASP A 246 -26.95 36.02 -0.81
N TRP A 247 -25.96 35.20 -1.20
CA TRP A 247 -25.09 35.45 -2.36
C TRP A 247 -25.84 35.28 -3.69
N ASP A 248 -25.61 36.21 -4.62
CA ASP A 248 -26.04 36.10 -6.01
C ASP A 248 -25.05 35.24 -6.80
N THR A 249 -25.46 34.04 -7.17
CA THR A 249 -24.67 33.09 -7.95
C THR A 249 -25.09 33.00 -9.42
N SER A 250 -26.08 33.80 -9.86
CA SER A 250 -26.81 33.63 -11.13
C SER A 250 -25.95 33.64 -12.40
N ALA A 251 -24.71 34.12 -12.30
CA ALA A 251 -23.75 34.21 -13.39
C ALA A 251 -22.44 33.43 -13.15
N VAL A 252 -22.35 32.65 -12.06
CA VAL A 252 -21.24 31.71 -11.83
C VAL A 252 -21.37 30.55 -12.81
N THR A 253 -20.28 30.22 -13.51
CA THR A 253 -20.25 29.15 -14.53
C THR A 253 -19.46 27.91 -14.08
N ASP A 254 -18.58 28.06 -13.09
CA ASP A 254 -17.72 27.01 -12.54
C ASP A 254 -17.80 27.04 -10.99
N MET A 255 -18.28 25.95 -10.41
CA MET A 255 -18.33 25.70 -8.96
C MET A 255 -17.48 24.49 -8.55
N SER A 256 -16.59 24.01 -9.43
CA SER A 256 -15.81 22.79 -9.20
C SER A 256 -14.94 22.92 -7.94
N GLY A 257 -14.98 21.93 -7.06
CA GLY A 257 -14.24 21.91 -5.79
C GLY A 257 -14.62 22.99 -4.77
N MET A 258 -15.68 23.80 -4.98
CA MET A 258 -15.94 25.01 -4.18
C MET A 258 -15.92 24.81 -2.66
N PHE A 259 -16.43 23.66 -2.16
CA PHE A 259 -16.35 23.24 -0.76
C PHE A 259 -15.58 21.92 -0.56
N GLY A 260 -14.81 21.48 -1.56
CA GLY A 260 -14.10 20.20 -1.54
C GLY A 260 -13.12 20.11 -0.35
N PHE A 261 -13.36 19.24 0.61
CA PHE A 261 -12.65 19.08 1.90
C PHE A 261 -12.85 20.25 2.90
N ALA A 262 -13.89 21.06 2.75
CA ALA A 262 -14.39 21.97 3.78
C ALA A 262 -15.16 21.18 4.85
N GLU A 263 -14.43 20.41 5.68
CA GLU A 263 -14.96 19.41 6.63
C GLU A 263 -16.15 19.88 7.48
N ALA A 264 -16.16 21.13 7.95
CA ALA A 264 -17.20 21.68 8.82
C ALA A 264 -18.37 22.37 8.10
N PHE A 265 -18.36 22.50 6.77
CA PHE A 265 -19.36 23.28 6.04
C PHE A 265 -20.74 22.60 6.05
N ASN A 266 -21.78 23.32 6.50
CA ASN A 266 -23.15 22.82 6.55
C ASN A 266 -24.19 23.97 6.50
N GLN A 267 -23.98 24.97 5.62
CA GLN A 267 -24.87 26.14 5.48
C GLN A 267 -25.87 25.99 4.33
N PRO A 268 -27.08 26.58 4.43
CA PRO A 268 -28.13 26.43 3.44
C PRO A 268 -27.79 27.18 2.14
N VAL A 269 -27.60 26.43 1.05
CA VAL A 269 -27.28 26.96 -0.30
C VAL A 269 -28.36 26.63 -1.35
N ASN A 270 -29.49 26.03 -0.95
CA ASN A 270 -30.58 25.64 -1.85
C ASN A 270 -31.21 26.82 -2.64
N ALA A 271 -31.07 28.04 -2.11
CA ALA A 271 -31.62 29.27 -2.68
C ALA A 271 -30.73 29.92 -3.75
N TRP A 272 -29.53 29.37 -3.99
CA TRP A 272 -28.62 29.83 -5.04
C TRP A 272 -29.18 29.56 -6.44
N ASP A 273 -28.96 30.49 -7.35
CA ASP A 273 -29.25 30.31 -8.78
C ASP A 273 -28.05 29.60 -9.43
N THR A 274 -28.25 28.36 -9.86
CA THR A 274 -27.25 27.52 -10.52
C THR A 274 -27.46 27.41 -12.03
N SER A 275 -28.41 28.13 -12.62
CA SER A 275 -28.81 27.96 -14.03
C SER A 275 -27.71 28.28 -15.06
N SER A 276 -26.67 29.02 -14.66
CA SER A 276 -25.46 29.29 -15.47
C SER A 276 -24.32 28.28 -15.26
N VAL A 277 -24.41 27.37 -14.28
CA VAL A 277 -23.31 26.49 -13.86
C VAL A 277 -23.12 25.33 -14.83
N THR A 278 -21.88 25.12 -15.27
CA THR A 278 -21.52 24.09 -16.28
C THR A 278 -20.72 22.92 -15.71
N THR A 279 -20.07 23.10 -14.56
CA THR A 279 -19.43 22.03 -13.78
C THR A 279 -19.64 22.21 -12.28
N MET A 280 -19.88 21.09 -11.60
CA MET A 280 -19.97 20.95 -10.14
C MET A 280 -19.03 19.84 -9.63
N SER A 281 -18.02 19.44 -10.40
CA SER A 281 -17.14 18.34 -10.00
C SER A 281 -16.39 18.64 -8.70
N TYR A 282 -16.21 17.63 -7.85
CA TYR A 282 -15.68 17.76 -6.48
C TYR A 282 -16.38 18.78 -5.55
N MET A 283 -17.50 19.42 -5.94
CA MET A 283 -18.03 20.60 -5.23
C MET A 283 -18.26 20.39 -3.72
N PHE A 284 -18.72 19.21 -3.31
CA PHE A 284 -18.91 18.79 -1.92
C PHE A 284 -18.08 17.56 -1.54
N ALA A 285 -17.03 17.23 -2.30
CA ALA A 285 -16.14 16.11 -1.97
C ALA A 285 -15.55 16.31 -0.55
N GLY A 286 -15.50 15.27 0.28
CA GLY A 286 -14.92 15.32 1.62
C GLY A 286 -15.62 16.26 2.61
N THR A 287 -16.82 16.76 2.33
CA THR A 287 -17.57 17.64 3.25
C THR A 287 -18.19 16.84 4.41
N MET A 288 -17.37 16.59 5.44
CA MET A 288 -17.69 15.74 6.59
C MET A 288 -18.84 16.22 7.51
N ALA A 289 -19.49 17.34 7.20
CA ALA A 289 -20.64 17.86 7.93
C ALA A 289 -21.85 18.21 7.04
N PHE A 290 -21.70 18.21 5.71
CA PHE A 290 -22.73 18.78 4.82
C PHE A 290 -23.93 17.84 4.64
N ASN A 291 -25.12 18.35 4.91
CA ASN A 291 -26.38 17.62 4.70
C ASN A 291 -27.56 18.60 4.50
N GLN A 292 -27.36 19.70 3.76
CA GLN A 292 -28.40 20.69 3.47
C GLN A 292 -29.13 20.39 2.16
N PRO A 293 -30.43 20.70 2.04
CA PRO A 293 -31.20 20.48 0.80
C PRO A 293 -30.58 21.18 -0.40
N LEU A 294 -30.68 20.54 -1.57
CA LEU A 294 -30.23 21.02 -2.89
C LEU A 294 -31.33 20.81 -3.96
N ASP A 295 -32.57 20.55 -3.54
CA ASP A 295 -33.67 20.10 -4.40
C ASP A 295 -34.23 21.17 -5.36
N SER A 296 -33.92 22.46 -5.14
CA SER A 296 -34.33 23.58 -6.00
C SER A 296 -33.23 24.12 -6.93
N TRP A 297 -32.07 23.48 -7.00
CA TRP A 297 -31.02 23.83 -7.96
C TRP A 297 -31.41 23.47 -9.41
N ASP A 298 -31.16 24.38 -10.34
CA ASP A 298 -31.22 24.11 -11.78
C ASP A 298 -29.87 23.57 -12.25
N THR A 299 -29.84 22.29 -12.60
CA THR A 299 -28.64 21.59 -13.10
C THR A 299 -28.63 21.45 -14.62
N SER A 300 -29.57 22.04 -15.34
CA SER A 300 -29.80 21.76 -16.78
C SER A 300 -28.67 22.18 -17.72
N ALA A 301 -27.74 23.03 -17.25
CA ALA A 301 -26.52 23.42 -17.96
C ALA A 301 -25.27 22.63 -17.54
N VAL A 302 -25.36 21.79 -16.49
CA VAL A 302 -24.21 21.08 -15.92
C VAL A 302 -23.82 19.89 -16.81
N THR A 303 -22.57 19.89 -17.28
CA THR A 303 -21.99 18.79 -18.08
C THR A 303 -21.13 17.83 -17.27
N ASP A 304 -20.71 18.21 -16.06
CA ASP A 304 -19.75 17.49 -15.24
C ASP A 304 -20.17 17.53 -13.76
N MET A 305 -20.45 16.34 -13.20
CA MET A 305 -20.75 16.10 -11.79
C MET A 305 -19.75 15.11 -11.15
N SER A 306 -18.61 14.89 -11.79
CA SER A 306 -17.61 13.90 -11.34
C SER A 306 -17.14 14.20 -9.90
N HIS A 307 -17.02 13.18 -9.07
CA HIS A 307 -16.63 13.27 -7.65
C HIS A 307 -17.46 14.24 -6.77
N MET A 308 -18.62 14.75 -7.21
CA MET A 308 -19.33 15.87 -6.55
C MET A 308 -19.59 15.66 -5.05
N PHE A 309 -19.90 14.43 -4.62
CA PHE A 309 -20.11 14.04 -3.22
C PHE A 309 -19.14 12.93 -2.75
N GLU A 310 -17.98 12.78 -3.39
CA GLU A 310 -17.00 11.75 -2.99
C GLU A 310 -16.56 11.96 -1.52
N TYR A 311 -16.58 10.92 -0.67
CA TYR A 311 -16.37 11.01 0.79
C TYR A 311 -17.30 11.99 1.55
N ALA A 312 -18.47 12.38 1.01
CA ALA A 312 -19.46 13.19 1.72
C ALA A 312 -20.26 12.36 2.76
N VAL A 313 -19.58 11.89 3.81
CA VAL A 313 -20.03 10.84 4.75
C VAL A 313 -21.26 11.16 5.63
N TYR A 314 -21.98 12.26 5.38
CA TYR A 314 -23.29 12.56 5.99
C TYR A 314 -24.37 12.99 4.98
N PHE A 315 -24.02 13.18 3.70
CA PHE A 315 -24.96 13.71 2.70
C PHE A 315 -26.00 12.65 2.31
N ASN A 316 -27.28 12.97 2.51
CA ASN A 316 -28.40 12.09 2.14
C ASN A 316 -29.67 12.91 1.84
N GLN A 317 -29.54 14.02 1.10
CA GLN A 317 -30.66 14.91 0.74
C GLN A 317 -31.25 14.59 -0.63
N PRO A 318 -32.57 14.74 -0.82
CA PRO A 318 -33.24 14.38 -2.06
C PRO A 318 -32.78 15.27 -3.23
N ILE A 319 -32.24 14.64 -4.27
CA ILE A 319 -31.74 15.29 -5.51
C ILE A 319 -32.31 14.67 -6.80
N GLY A 320 -33.31 13.78 -6.68
CA GLY A 320 -34.02 13.18 -7.81
C GLY A 320 -34.86 14.16 -8.65
N SER A 321 -34.95 15.43 -8.24
CA SER A 321 -35.55 16.55 -8.99
C SER A 321 -34.62 17.19 -10.02
N TRP A 322 -33.31 16.93 -9.94
CA TRP A 322 -32.31 17.53 -10.83
C TRP A 322 -32.50 17.13 -12.29
N ASN A 323 -32.26 18.07 -13.20
CA ASN A 323 -32.20 17.80 -14.63
C ASN A 323 -30.76 17.45 -15.03
N THR A 324 -30.52 16.18 -15.31
CA THR A 324 -29.19 15.64 -15.67
C THR A 324 -28.99 15.47 -17.18
N SER A 325 -29.93 15.90 -18.04
CA SER A 325 -29.90 15.61 -19.50
C SER A 325 -28.71 16.20 -20.26
N ALA A 326 -27.89 17.04 -19.63
CA ALA A 326 -26.66 17.60 -20.18
C ALA A 326 -25.37 16.97 -19.61
N VAL A 327 -25.48 16.13 -18.57
CA VAL A 327 -24.33 15.57 -17.84
C VAL A 327 -23.66 14.48 -18.68
N ILE A 328 -22.34 14.62 -18.86
CA ILE A 328 -21.48 13.73 -19.65
C ILE A 328 -20.64 12.83 -18.74
N ASP A 329 -20.30 13.32 -17.54
CA ASP A 329 -19.45 12.63 -16.56
C ASP A 329 -20.11 12.61 -15.17
N MET A 330 -20.32 11.40 -14.64
CA MET A 330 -20.80 11.13 -13.27
C MET A 330 -19.80 10.23 -12.49
N SER A 331 -18.56 10.11 -12.97
CA SER A 331 -17.54 9.25 -12.36
C SER A 331 -17.30 9.62 -10.89
N SER A 332 -17.23 8.61 -10.03
CA SER A 332 -17.03 8.73 -8.58
C SER A 332 -18.01 9.64 -7.82
N MET A 333 -19.14 10.07 -8.41
CA MET A 333 -20.04 11.09 -7.86
C MET A 333 -20.47 10.83 -6.40
N PHE A 334 -20.71 9.57 -6.03
CA PHE A 334 -21.08 9.12 -4.68
C PHE A 334 -20.08 8.09 -4.11
N SER A 335 -18.83 8.10 -4.60
CA SER A 335 -17.71 7.29 -4.08
C SER A 335 -17.55 7.54 -2.57
N ALA A 336 -17.61 6.48 -1.76
CA ALA A 336 -17.58 6.51 -0.30
C ALA A 336 -18.60 7.45 0.38
N ALA A 337 -19.66 7.88 -0.32
CA ALA A 337 -20.76 8.70 0.22
C ALA A 337 -21.75 7.83 1.04
N GLY A 338 -21.21 7.09 2.02
CA GLY A 338 -21.79 5.90 2.62
C GLY A 338 -23.27 5.96 3.06
N PRO A 339 -23.81 7.07 3.61
CA PRO A 339 -25.21 7.15 3.98
C PRO A 339 -26.20 7.36 2.82
N PHE A 340 -25.74 7.71 1.62
CA PHE A 340 -26.59 8.17 0.52
C PHE A 340 -27.46 7.05 -0.06
N ASP A 341 -28.78 7.20 0.03
CA ASP A 341 -29.77 6.23 -0.47
C ASP A 341 -31.02 6.97 -1.00
N GLN A 342 -30.83 8.04 -1.76
CA GLN A 342 -31.93 8.88 -2.28
C GLN A 342 -32.39 8.44 -3.68
N PRO A 343 -33.71 8.54 -3.98
CA PRO A 343 -34.26 8.08 -5.25
C PRO A 343 -33.81 8.97 -6.42
N ILE A 344 -32.94 8.43 -7.27
CA ILE A 344 -32.34 9.11 -8.43
C ILE A 344 -32.63 8.41 -9.78
N GLY A 345 -33.49 7.38 -9.79
CA GLY A 345 -33.93 6.70 -11.01
C GLY A 345 -34.72 7.58 -12.00
N SER A 346 -35.13 8.78 -11.59
CA SER A 346 -35.78 9.81 -12.43
C SER A 346 -34.82 10.65 -13.27
N TRP A 347 -33.51 10.51 -13.08
CA TRP A 347 -32.49 11.22 -13.85
C TRP A 347 -32.42 10.75 -15.31
N ASP A 348 -32.24 11.71 -16.21
CA ASP A 348 -31.91 11.48 -17.63
C ASP A 348 -30.40 11.31 -17.75
N THR A 349 -29.95 10.09 -18.07
CA THR A 349 -28.53 9.74 -18.23
C THR A 349 -28.12 9.58 -19.70
N SER A 350 -28.98 9.92 -20.67
CA SER A 350 -28.75 9.65 -22.09
C SER A 350 -27.52 10.34 -22.71
N ALA A 351 -26.99 11.36 -22.03
CA ALA A 351 -25.74 12.05 -22.39
C ALA A 351 -24.49 11.52 -21.67
N VAL A 352 -24.65 10.67 -20.64
CA VAL A 352 -23.55 10.22 -19.76
C VAL A 352 -22.67 9.21 -20.49
N THR A 353 -21.37 9.48 -20.52
CA THR A 353 -20.36 8.64 -21.19
C THR A 353 -19.43 7.91 -20.21
N ASP A 354 -19.33 8.38 -18.96
CA ASP A 354 -18.54 7.76 -17.90
C ASP A 354 -19.31 7.69 -16.57
N MET A 355 -19.40 6.48 -16.00
CA MET A 355 -19.97 6.17 -14.69
C MET A 355 -18.95 5.46 -13.76
N THR A 356 -17.66 5.56 -14.07
CA THR A 356 -16.56 4.87 -13.36
C THR A 356 -16.61 5.18 -11.88
N GLY A 357 -16.73 4.16 -11.03
CA GLY A 357 -16.71 4.29 -9.57
C GLY A 357 -17.88 5.06 -8.95
N MET A 358 -18.96 5.35 -9.68
CA MET A 358 -20.04 6.25 -9.23
C MET A 358 -20.58 5.95 -7.82
N PHE A 359 -20.68 4.68 -7.43
CA PHE A 359 -21.09 4.21 -6.09
C PHE A 359 -20.02 3.35 -5.40
N PHE A 360 -18.74 3.53 -5.75
CA PHE A 360 -17.61 2.82 -5.13
C PHE A 360 -17.66 2.97 -3.60
N ASP A 361 -17.61 1.88 -2.83
CA ASP A 361 -17.66 1.86 -1.36
C ASP A 361 -18.89 2.56 -0.74
N ASN A 362 -19.96 2.77 -1.51
CA ASN A 362 -21.23 3.33 -1.03
C ASN A 362 -22.10 2.22 -0.42
N TYR A 363 -21.87 1.94 0.85
CA TYR A 363 -22.38 0.74 1.52
C TYR A 363 -23.90 0.70 1.79
N ASN A 364 -24.64 1.82 1.69
CA ASN A 364 -26.09 1.83 1.87
C ASN A 364 -26.90 1.87 0.56
N PHE A 365 -26.35 2.44 -0.52
CA PHE A 365 -27.14 2.74 -1.73
C PHE A 365 -27.83 1.51 -2.33
N ASN A 366 -29.16 1.54 -2.42
CA ASN A 366 -29.97 0.47 -2.96
C ASN A 366 -31.25 0.98 -3.66
N GLN A 367 -31.25 2.23 -4.16
CA GLN A 367 -32.37 2.78 -4.92
C GLN A 367 -32.39 2.30 -6.37
N SER A 368 -33.61 2.16 -6.92
CA SER A 368 -33.79 1.65 -8.28
C SER A 368 -33.35 2.66 -9.33
N ILE A 369 -32.51 2.20 -10.26
CA ILE A 369 -31.89 2.95 -11.36
C ILE A 369 -32.07 2.24 -12.72
N SER A 370 -33.00 1.28 -12.78
CA SER A 370 -33.33 0.52 -14.01
C SER A 370 -33.93 1.38 -15.14
N SER A 371 -34.32 2.63 -14.83
CA SER A 371 -34.88 3.60 -15.77
C SER A 371 -33.84 4.45 -16.49
N TRP A 372 -32.56 4.36 -16.09
CA TRP A 372 -31.46 5.10 -16.70
C TRP A 372 -31.18 4.61 -18.13
N ASP A 373 -30.99 5.56 -19.04
CA ASP A 373 -30.47 5.30 -20.39
C ASP A 373 -28.94 5.23 -20.32
N THR A 374 -28.38 4.04 -20.55
CA THR A 374 -26.94 3.80 -20.56
C THR A 374 -26.33 3.73 -21.97
N SER A 375 -27.12 4.02 -23.02
CA SER A 375 -26.72 3.78 -24.42
C SER A 375 -25.53 4.61 -24.91
N ALA A 376 -25.14 5.67 -24.18
CA ALA A 376 -23.93 6.46 -24.41
C ALA A 376 -22.74 6.06 -23.53
N VAL A 377 -22.94 5.23 -22.49
CA VAL A 377 -21.93 4.93 -21.46
C VAL A 377 -20.82 4.05 -22.03
N THR A 378 -19.58 4.49 -21.85
CA THR A 378 -18.37 3.79 -22.34
C THR A 378 -17.59 3.10 -21.24
N SER A 379 -17.67 3.58 -19.99
CA SER A 379 -17.08 2.94 -18.81
C SER A 379 -18.07 2.80 -17.67
N MET A 380 -18.13 1.58 -17.11
CA MET A 380 -18.82 1.23 -15.86
C MET A 380 -17.85 0.60 -14.85
N SER A 381 -16.54 0.79 -15.04
CA SER A 381 -15.53 0.19 -14.15
C SER A 381 -15.71 0.67 -12.71
N TYR A 382 -15.57 -0.23 -11.73
CA TYR A 382 -15.76 0.02 -10.30
C TYR A 382 -17.15 0.57 -9.87
N MET A 383 -18.14 0.68 -10.75
CA MET A 383 -19.39 1.45 -10.51
C MET A 383 -20.11 1.10 -9.20
N PHE A 384 -20.19 -0.19 -8.84
CA PHE A 384 -20.78 -0.72 -7.60
C PHE A 384 -19.77 -1.51 -6.77
N ALA A 385 -18.47 -1.27 -6.94
CA ALA A 385 -17.44 -1.98 -6.17
C ALA A 385 -17.57 -1.63 -4.68
N ARG A 386 -17.85 -2.62 -3.83
CA ARG A 386 -18.11 -2.50 -2.38
C ARG A 386 -19.37 -1.71 -2.03
N ALA A 387 -20.34 -1.58 -2.93
CA ALA A 387 -21.64 -1.00 -2.66
C ALA A 387 -22.58 -1.98 -1.93
N VAL A 388 -22.12 -2.55 -0.79
CA VAL A 388 -22.54 -3.87 -0.24
C VAL A 388 -24.02 -4.11 0.10
N SER A 389 -24.89 -3.11 -0.09
CA SER A 389 -26.35 -3.23 0.02
C SER A 389 -27.08 -3.29 -1.33
N PHE A 390 -26.39 -3.00 -2.43
CA PHE A 390 -26.99 -2.79 -3.75
C PHE A 390 -27.49 -4.10 -4.38
N ASN A 391 -28.79 -4.17 -4.68
CA ASN A 391 -29.40 -5.37 -5.26
C ASN A 391 -30.58 -5.04 -6.19
N GLN A 392 -30.49 -3.96 -6.96
CA GLN A 392 -31.55 -3.50 -7.87
C GLN A 392 -31.40 -4.07 -9.29
N PRO A 393 -32.50 -4.31 -10.02
CA PRO A 393 -32.47 -4.84 -11.38
C PRO A 393 -31.80 -3.86 -12.36
N LEU A 394 -31.01 -4.42 -13.29
CA LEU A 394 -30.26 -3.71 -14.33
C LEU A 394 -30.46 -4.34 -15.73
N ASP A 395 -31.43 -5.25 -15.87
CA ASP A 395 -31.69 -6.00 -17.10
C ASP A 395 -32.23 -5.14 -18.26
N SER A 396 -32.64 -3.91 -17.97
CA SER A 396 -33.09 -2.88 -18.92
C SER A 396 -32.00 -1.95 -19.44
N TRP A 397 -30.74 -2.10 -19.00
CA TRP A 397 -29.63 -1.24 -19.44
C TRP A 397 -29.08 -1.64 -20.82
N GLU A 398 -28.94 -0.64 -21.69
CA GLU A 398 -28.34 -0.75 -23.03
C GLU A 398 -26.81 -0.60 -22.93
N THR A 399 -26.06 -1.69 -23.09
CA THR A 399 -24.61 -1.73 -22.81
C THR A 399 -23.70 -1.75 -24.06
N SER A 400 -24.26 -1.66 -25.27
CA SER A 400 -23.50 -1.78 -26.54
C SER A 400 -22.39 -0.71 -26.74
N ALA A 401 -22.49 0.43 -26.05
CA ALA A 401 -21.45 1.47 -26.02
C ALA A 401 -20.32 1.20 -25.00
N VAL A 402 -20.51 0.28 -24.06
CA VAL A 402 -19.55 0.01 -22.98
C VAL A 402 -18.29 -0.65 -23.54
N ARG A 403 -17.13 -0.27 -23.00
CA ARG A 403 -15.80 -0.79 -23.34
C ARG A 403 -15.10 -1.39 -22.12
N THR A 404 -15.40 -0.89 -20.93
CA THR A 404 -14.77 -1.30 -19.66
C THR A 404 -15.83 -1.53 -18.57
N MET A 405 -15.84 -2.75 -18.01
CA MET A 405 -16.67 -3.17 -16.86
C MET A 405 -15.80 -3.69 -15.70
N SER A 406 -14.50 -3.36 -15.70
CA SER A 406 -13.55 -3.89 -14.73
C SER A 406 -13.91 -3.51 -13.31
N ALA A 407 -13.91 -4.50 -12.41
CA ALA A 407 -14.29 -4.38 -11.02
C ALA A 407 -15.71 -3.83 -10.75
N MET A 408 -16.63 -3.81 -11.73
CA MET A 408 -17.97 -3.19 -11.59
C MET A 408 -18.74 -3.60 -10.33
N PHE A 409 -18.66 -4.88 -9.90
CA PHE A 409 -19.28 -5.42 -8.69
C PHE A 409 -18.23 -6.05 -7.74
N LEU A 410 -17.01 -5.49 -7.70
CA LEU A 410 -15.91 -5.99 -6.86
C LEU A 410 -16.30 -5.96 -5.38
N SER A 411 -16.18 -7.10 -4.71
CA SER A 411 -16.54 -7.36 -3.31
C SER A 411 -18.03 -7.24 -2.98
N GLU A 412 -18.92 -7.42 -3.97
CA GLU A 412 -20.35 -7.36 -3.70
C GLU A 412 -20.89 -8.49 -2.82
N GLN A 413 -21.69 -8.13 -1.81
CA GLN A 413 -22.16 -9.07 -0.80
C GLN A 413 -23.58 -9.58 -1.05
N VAL A 414 -24.41 -8.81 -1.77
CA VAL A 414 -25.83 -9.13 -1.96
C VAL A 414 -26.30 -9.10 -3.42
N PHE A 415 -25.58 -8.42 -4.32
CA PHE A 415 -25.99 -8.28 -5.73
C PHE A 415 -26.16 -9.64 -6.42
N ASN A 416 -27.37 -9.92 -6.89
CA ASN A 416 -27.72 -11.15 -7.60
C ASN A 416 -28.90 -10.95 -8.55
N GLN A 417 -28.89 -9.85 -9.32
CA GLN A 417 -29.95 -9.50 -10.28
C GLN A 417 -29.58 -9.90 -11.72
N PRO A 418 -30.58 -10.19 -12.58
CA PRO A 418 -30.34 -10.61 -13.96
C PRO A 418 -29.62 -9.53 -14.77
N ILE A 419 -28.64 -9.97 -15.57
CA ILE A 419 -27.81 -9.16 -16.47
C ILE A 419 -27.51 -9.94 -17.77
N ASP A 420 -28.26 -11.01 -18.06
CA ASP A 420 -28.13 -11.84 -19.28
C ASP A 420 -28.56 -11.14 -20.57
N SER A 421 -29.26 -10.01 -20.46
CA SER A 421 -29.72 -9.16 -21.56
C SER A 421 -28.65 -8.23 -22.12
N TRP A 422 -27.57 -7.97 -21.38
CA TRP A 422 -26.53 -7.00 -21.74
C TRP A 422 -25.80 -7.37 -23.04
N ASP A 423 -25.72 -6.43 -23.97
CA ASP A 423 -24.80 -6.50 -25.12
C ASP A 423 -23.38 -6.18 -24.66
N THR A 424 -22.54 -7.21 -24.58
CA THR A 424 -21.13 -7.12 -24.21
C THR A 424 -20.18 -7.14 -25.40
N SER A 425 -20.68 -7.16 -26.64
CA SER A 425 -19.91 -7.45 -27.87
C SER A 425 -18.75 -6.50 -28.14
N ALA A 426 -18.74 -5.33 -27.51
CA ALA A 426 -17.70 -4.32 -27.63
C ALA A 426 -16.90 -4.06 -26.33
N VAL A 427 -17.15 -4.83 -25.27
CA VAL A 427 -16.39 -4.78 -24.01
C VAL A 427 -15.01 -5.40 -24.21
N VAL A 428 -13.96 -4.72 -23.74
CA VAL A 428 -12.55 -5.10 -23.93
C VAL A 428 -11.90 -5.54 -22.62
N ASP A 429 -12.44 -5.09 -21.48
CA ASP A 429 -11.95 -5.38 -20.13
C ASP A 429 -13.12 -5.69 -19.16
N MET A 430 -13.09 -6.91 -18.62
CA MET A 430 -13.99 -7.43 -17.57
C MET A 430 -13.19 -7.85 -16.32
N SER A 431 -11.95 -7.37 -16.16
CA SER A 431 -11.07 -7.80 -15.08
C SER A 431 -11.65 -7.46 -13.70
N SER A 432 -11.65 -8.44 -12.80
CA SER A 432 -12.24 -8.39 -11.45
C SER A 432 -13.73 -8.02 -11.37
N MET A 433 -14.48 -8.02 -12.48
CA MET A 433 -15.88 -7.54 -12.57
C MET A 433 -16.80 -8.07 -11.46
N LEU A 434 -16.68 -9.36 -11.12
CA LEU A 434 -17.39 -10.06 -10.06
C LEU A 434 -16.40 -10.72 -9.06
N GLU A 435 -15.18 -10.17 -8.89
CA GLU A 435 -14.25 -10.61 -7.83
C GLU A 435 -14.93 -10.36 -6.47
N TYR A 436 -15.02 -11.39 -5.62
CA TYR A 436 -15.71 -11.41 -4.34
C TYR A 436 -17.21 -11.01 -4.37
N ALA A 437 -17.87 -11.14 -5.53
CA ALA A 437 -19.32 -11.05 -5.66
C ALA A 437 -19.99 -12.34 -5.10
N VAL A 438 -19.97 -12.53 -3.77
CA VAL A 438 -20.19 -13.83 -3.12
C VAL A 438 -21.59 -14.42 -3.35
N ALA A 439 -22.60 -13.56 -3.55
CA ALA A 439 -23.99 -13.95 -3.77
C ALA A 439 -24.37 -14.14 -5.25
N PHE A 440 -23.55 -13.66 -6.19
CA PHE A 440 -23.91 -13.60 -7.60
C PHE A 440 -23.92 -14.99 -8.27
N ASN A 441 -25.04 -15.36 -8.86
CA ASN A 441 -25.23 -16.63 -9.56
C ASN A 441 -26.30 -16.52 -10.68
N GLN A 442 -26.42 -15.38 -11.34
CA GLN A 442 -27.35 -15.19 -12.46
C GLN A 442 -26.73 -15.62 -13.80
N PRO A 443 -27.53 -16.11 -14.77
CA PRO A 443 -27.02 -16.54 -16.06
C PRO A 443 -26.35 -15.38 -16.79
N ILE A 444 -25.25 -15.69 -17.49
CA ILE A 444 -24.48 -14.75 -18.33
C ILE A 444 -23.85 -15.45 -19.55
N GLY A 445 -24.27 -16.69 -19.84
CA GLY A 445 -23.77 -17.47 -20.98
C GLY A 445 -24.23 -16.97 -22.36
N SER A 446 -25.10 -15.95 -22.38
CA SER A 446 -25.57 -15.20 -23.55
C SER A 446 -24.57 -14.15 -24.03
N TRP A 447 -23.69 -13.66 -23.16
CA TRP A 447 -22.74 -12.58 -23.44
C TRP A 447 -21.80 -12.91 -24.61
N ASP A 448 -21.64 -11.95 -25.51
CA ASP A 448 -20.61 -11.95 -26.54
C ASP A 448 -19.30 -11.42 -25.93
N THR A 449 -18.32 -12.29 -25.78
CA THR A 449 -17.01 -11.97 -25.22
C THR A 449 -15.92 -11.84 -26.28
N SER A 450 -16.26 -11.87 -27.59
CA SER A 450 -15.29 -11.94 -28.69
C SER A 450 -14.33 -10.74 -28.78
N ALA A 451 -14.70 -9.58 -28.21
CA ALA A 451 -13.83 -8.41 -28.06
C ALA A 451 -13.01 -8.37 -26.76
N VAL A 452 -13.33 -9.20 -25.77
CA VAL A 452 -12.76 -9.11 -24.42
C VAL A 452 -11.32 -9.60 -24.41
N THR A 453 -10.40 -8.75 -23.93
CA THR A 453 -8.97 -9.05 -23.85
C THR A 453 -8.47 -9.33 -22.43
N ASP A 454 -9.18 -8.84 -21.41
CA ASP A 454 -8.87 -9.12 -20.00
C ASP A 454 -10.11 -9.62 -19.23
N MET A 455 -10.00 -10.82 -18.67
CA MET A 455 -10.95 -11.49 -17.76
C MET A 455 -10.26 -11.89 -16.45
N SER A 456 -9.10 -11.30 -16.15
CA SER A 456 -8.33 -11.52 -14.93
C SER A 456 -9.22 -11.39 -13.72
N ARG A 457 -9.24 -12.40 -12.83
CA ARG A 457 -9.98 -12.38 -11.57
C ARG A 457 -11.50 -12.22 -11.68
N MET A 458 -12.10 -12.30 -12.88
CA MET A 458 -13.49 -11.92 -13.14
C MET A 458 -14.52 -12.49 -12.15
N PHE A 459 -14.36 -13.72 -11.65
CA PHE A 459 -15.22 -14.41 -10.68
C PHE A 459 -14.47 -14.82 -9.40
N LYS A 460 -13.35 -14.17 -9.09
CA LYS A 460 -12.44 -14.61 -8.02
C LYS A 460 -13.10 -14.49 -6.65
N GLY A 461 -13.45 -15.59 -6.01
CA GLY A 461 -14.20 -15.58 -4.75
C GLY A 461 -15.69 -15.30 -4.91
N ALA A 462 -16.24 -15.38 -6.13
CA ALA A 462 -17.69 -15.43 -6.34
C ALA A 462 -18.22 -16.80 -5.90
N GLU A 463 -18.37 -17.00 -4.59
CA GLU A 463 -18.53 -18.33 -3.99
C GLU A 463 -19.78 -19.09 -4.48
N ALA A 464 -20.87 -18.37 -4.79
CA ALA A 464 -22.11 -18.94 -5.30
C ALA A 464 -22.15 -19.19 -6.82
N PHE A 465 -21.23 -18.59 -7.60
CA PHE A 465 -21.34 -18.57 -9.06
C PHE A 465 -21.13 -19.97 -9.68
N ASN A 466 -22.13 -20.46 -10.41
CA ASN A 466 -22.06 -21.75 -11.10
C ASN A 466 -22.90 -21.80 -12.40
N GLN A 467 -22.91 -20.72 -13.19
CA GLN A 467 -23.71 -20.62 -14.42
C GLN A 467 -22.94 -21.00 -15.68
N PRO A 468 -23.60 -21.59 -16.70
CA PRO A 468 -22.93 -22.13 -17.89
C PRO A 468 -22.45 -21.02 -18.82
N ILE A 469 -21.13 -20.96 -19.04
CA ILE A 469 -20.43 -19.94 -19.85
C ILE A 469 -19.52 -20.55 -20.93
N GLY A 470 -19.62 -21.86 -21.18
CA GLY A 470 -18.85 -22.57 -22.22
C GLY A 470 -19.21 -22.21 -23.67
N SER A 471 -20.16 -21.29 -23.86
CA SER A 471 -20.56 -20.65 -25.12
C SER A 471 -19.71 -19.42 -25.48
N TRP A 472 -19.01 -18.82 -24.52
CA TRP A 472 -18.21 -17.61 -24.70
C TRP A 472 -17.07 -17.79 -25.72
N ASP A 473 -16.85 -16.78 -26.57
CA ASP A 473 -15.68 -16.68 -27.45
C ASP A 473 -14.53 -16.02 -26.70
N THR A 474 -13.45 -16.76 -26.49
CA THR A 474 -12.26 -16.30 -25.76
C THR A 474 -11.06 -16.07 -26.69
N SER A 475 -11.24 -16.07 -28.01
CA SER A 475 -10.15 -15.98 -29.00
C SER A 475 -9.37 -14.65 -28.95
N SER A 476 -9.96 -13.58 -28.42
CA SER A 476 -9.28 -12.29 -28.15
C SER A 476 -8.64 -12.20 -26.76
N ALA A 477 -8.92 -13.13 -25.85
CA ALA A 477 -8.50 -13.05 -24.46
C ALA A 477 -6.98 -13.21 -24.31
N LYS A 478 -6.36 -12.27 -23.60
CA LYS A 478 -4.92 -12.24 -23.30
C LYS A 478 -4.66 -12.58 -21.83
N TYR A 479 -5.54 -12.16 -20.93
CA TYR A 479 -5.34 -12.30 -19.49
C TYR A 479 -6.57 -12.94 -18.83
N MET A 480 -6.35 -14.05 -18.12
CA MET A 480 -7.33 -14.81 -17.33
C MET A 480 -6.76 -15.17 -15.95
N ASN A 481 -5.72 -14.48 -15.47
CA ASN A 481 -5.07 -14.85 -14.22
C ASN A 481 -6.05 -14.77 -13.04
N SER A 482 -6.14 -15.86 -12.28
CA SER A 482 -7.06 -16.05 -11.16
C SER A 482 -8.55 -15.84 -11.45
N MET A 483 -9.02 -15.94 -12.72
CA MET A 483 -10.42 -15.70 -13.14
C MET A 483 -11.48 -16.32 -12.20
N PHE A 484 -11.35 -17.58 -11.84
CA PHE A 484 -12.22 -18.34 -10.92
C PHE A 484 -11.49 -18.76 -9.62
N LYS A 485 -10.40 -18.08 -9.23
CA LYS A 485 -9.72 -18.36 -7.95
C LYS A 485 -10.75 -18.26 -6.80
N ASP A 486 -10.75 -19.21 -5.87
CA ASP A 486 -11.68 -19.27 -4.74
C ASP A 486 -13.19 -19.32 -5.12
N ALA A 487 -13.56 -19.57 -6.39
CA ALA A 487 -14.96 -19.65 -6.85
C ALA A 487 -15.60 -21.00 -6.50
N LYS A 488 -15.86 -21.23 -5.21
CA LYS A 488 -16.13 -22.55 -4.61
C LYS A 488 -17.20 -23.40 -5.30
N ALA A 489 -18.32 -22.79 -5.73
CA ALA A 489 -19.40 -23.53 -6.40
C ALA A 489 -19.15 -23.84 -7.88
N PHE A 490 -18.21 -23.16 -8.54
CA PHE A 490 -18.07 -23.21 -10.00
C PHE A 490 -17.58 -24.57 -10.50
N ASN A 491 -18.38 -25.23 -11.35
CA ASN A 491 -18.04 -26.50 -11.97
C ASN A 491 -18.61 -26.72 -13.37
N GLN A 492 -19.01 -25.65 -14.06
CA GLN A 492 -19.57 -25.74 -15.41
C GLN A 492 -18.52 -26.07 -16.48
N ALA A 493 -18.96 -26.76 -17.54
CA ALA A 493 -18.12 -27.06 -18.68
C ALA A 493 -17.85 -25.80 -19.52
N LEU A 494 -16.58 -25.44 -19.67
CA LEU A 494 -16.12 -24.30 -20.49
C LEU A 494 -16.06 -24.59 -22.01
N GLY A 495 -16.83 -25.58 -22.48
CA GLY A 495 -17.04 -25.86 -23.90
C GLY A 495 -15.74 -25.95 -24.72
N SER A 496 -15.61 -25.05 -25.69
CA SER A 496 -14.49 -24.99 -26.64
C SER A 496 -13.81 -23.62 -26.67
N TRP A 497 -13.60 -23.01 -25.49
CA TRP A 497 -12.85 -21.77 -25.32
C TRP A 497 -11.49 -21.82 -26.04
N ASP A 498 -11.25 -20.88 -26.94
CA ASP A 498 -9.94 -20.71 -27.58
C ASP A 498 -8.97 -20.05 -26.59
N THR A 499 -7.82 -20.67 -26.39
CA THR A 499 -6.76 -20.23 -25.45
C THR A 499 -5.50 -19.76 -26.17
N SER A 500 -5.53 -19.68 -27.51
CA SER A 500 -4.34 -19.42 -28.34
C SER A 500 -3.79 -17.99 -28.24
N ALA A 501 -4.61 -17.01 -27.83
CA ALA A 501 -4.20 -15.63 -27.58
C ALA A 501 -3.72 -15.35 -26.14
N LEU A 502 -3.91 -16.31 -25.21
CA LEU A 502 -3.60 -16.09 -23.79
C LEU A 502 -2.10 -15.89 -23.54
N GLN A 503 -1.80 -14.76 -22.90
CA GLN A 503 -0.49 -14.38 -22.41
C GLN A 503 -0.31 -14.74 -20.92
N GLN A 504 -1.37 -14.63 -20.11
CA GLN A 504 -1.35 -15.02 -18.69
C GLN A 504 -2.65 -15.72 -18.26
N MET A 505 -2.49 -16.93 -17.70
CA MET A 505 -3.57 -17.79 -17.18
C MET A 505 -3.26 -18.25 -15.75
N ASN A 506 -2.33 -17.55 -15.08
CA ASN A 506 -1.75 -17.97 -13.80
C ASN A 506 -2.81 -18.11 -12.72
N ALA A 507 -2.79 -19.22 -11.98
CA ALA A 507 -3.73 -19.52 -10.90
C ALA A 507 -5.22 -19.41 -11.29
N MET A 508 -5.58 -19.55 -12.58
CA MET A 508 -6.90 -19.19 -13.13
C MET A 508 -8.09 -19.64 -12.28
N PHE A 509 -8.09 -20.85 -11.73
CA PHE A 509 -9.21 -21.38 -10.94
C PHE A 509 -8.86 -21.68 -9.48
N GLU A 510 -7.71 -21.22 -8.99
CA GLU A 510 -7.09 -21.73 -7.76
C GLU A 510 -8.05 -21.72 -6.56
N GLY A 511 -8.59 -22.87 -6.12
CA GLY A 511 -9.59 -22.94 -5.04
C GLY A 511 -11.07 -23.02 -5.46
N ALA A 512 -11.40 -23.16 -6.74
CA ALA A 512 -12.75 -23.49 -7.22
C ALA A 512 -13.12 -24.96 -6.90
N ASP A 513 -13.45 -25.19 -5.62
CA ASP A 513 -13.49 -26.51 -4.99
C ASP A 513 -14.44 -27.55 -5.61
N ALA A 514 -15.47 -27.13 -6.36
CA ALA A 514 -16.48 -27.98 -6.98
C ALA A 514 -16.09 -28.57 -8.35
N PHE A 515 -15.02 -28.09 -8.99
CA PHE A 515 -14.69 -28.43 -10.37
C PHE A 515 -14.23 -29.90 -10.51
N GLN A 516 -15.11 -30.79 -10.97
CA GLN A 516 -14.77 -32.21 -11.16
C GLN A 516 -13.92 -32.40 -12.41
N LEU A 517 -12.60 -32.38 -12.22
CA LEU A 517 -11.66 -32.65 -13.30
C LEU A 517 -11.84 -34.05 -13.91
N PRO A 518 -11.55 -34.20 -15.23
CA PRO A 518 -11.28 -35.50 -15.82
C PRO A 518 -10.22 -36.24 -14.99
N PRO A 519 -10.40 -37.54 -14.70
CA PRO A 519 -9.52 -38.27 -13.81
C PRO A 519 -8.11 -38.33 -14.40
N CYS A 520 -7.13 -37.96 -13.58
CA CYS A 520 -5.86 -37.47 -14.10
C CYS A 520 -5.04 -38.52 -14.85
N ALA A 521 -4.44 -38.09 -15.96
CA ALA A 521 -3.55 -38.92 -16.76
C ALA A 521 -2.35 -39.36 -15.92
N ALA A 522 -1.87 -40.58 -16.15
CA ALA A 522 -0.76 -41.12 -15.36
C ALA A 522 0.44 -40.14 -15.39
N GLY A 523 0.91 -39.75 -14.21
CA GLY A 523 1.99 -38.79 -13.98
C GLY A 523 1.53 -37.40 -13.58
N THR A 524 0.22 -37.21 -13.58
CA THR A 524 -0.47 -36.05 -13.04
C THR A 524 -1.49 -36.51 -11.99
N ALA A 525 -1.79 -35.67 -11.01
CA ALA A 525 -2.92 -35.86 -10.10
C ALA A 525 -3.70 -34.53 -9.99
N PRO A 526 -4.91 -34.51 -9.38
CA PRO A 526 -5.64 -33.26 -9.19
C PRO A 526 -4.74 -32.26 -8.49
N ALA A 527 -4.58 -31.08 -9.08
CA ALA A 527 -3.63 -30.10 -8.59
C ALA A 527 -3.92 -29.69 -7.14
N HIS A 528 -2.93 -29.17 -6.41
CA HIS A 528 -3.13 -28.64 -5.06
C HIS A 528 -4.26 -27.59 -4.98
N ASN A 529 -4.49 -26.87 -6.08
CA ASN A 529 -5.54 -25.88 -6.23
C ASN A 529 -6.86 -26.41 -6.84
N ARG A 530 -6.93 -27.74 -7.00
CA ARG A 530 -7.96 -28.61 -7.62
C ARG A 530 -8.22 -28.47 -9.12
N LEU A 531 -7.48 -27.66 -9.88
CA LEU A 531 -7.78 -27.48 -11.31
C LEU A 531 -6.61 -27.66 -12.27
N GLY A 532 -6.90 -28.41 -13.33
CA GLY A 532 -5.89 -29.13 -14.08
C GLY A 532 -5.31 -30.29 -13.27
N CYS A 533 -4.70 -31.22 -13.97
CA CYS A 533 -3.93 -32.27 -13.34
C CYS A 533 -2.46 -31.84 -13.35
N GLU A 534 -1.91 -31.44 -12.21
CA GLU A 534 -0.52 -30.98 -12.16
C GLU A 534 0.44 -32.16 -12.36
N PRO A 535 1.53 -32.02 -13.13
CA PRO A 535 2.58 -33.03 -13.18
C PRO A 535 3.11 -33.22 -11.77
N CYS A 536 3.03 -34.45 -11.27
CA CYS A 536 3.28 -34.73 -9.87
C CYS A 536 4.55 -34.07 -9.36
N GLU A 537 4.52 -33.56 -8.13
CA GLU A 537 5.63 -32.83 -7.53
C GLU A 537 6.97 -33.53 -7.75
N VAL A 538 8.06 -32.77 -7.69
CA VAL A 538 9.41 -33.26 -7.91
C VAL A 538 9.63 -34.57 -7.12
N GLY A 539 9.75 -35.70 -7.84
CA GLY A 539 9.96 -37.03 -7.25
C GLY A 539 8.73 -37.82 -6.84
N HIS A 540 7.55 -37.36 -7.20
CA HIS A 540 6.27 -38.02 -6.98
C HIS A 540 5.73 -38.56 -8.31
N TYR A 541 4.85 -39.57 -8.21
CA TYR A 541 4.19 -40.20 -9.35
C TYR A 541 2.69 -40.36 -9.10
N ALA A 542 1.96 -40.61 -10.18
CA ALA A 542 0.55 -40.97 -10.14
C ALA A 542 0.26 -42.03 -11.21
N SER A 543 -0.39 -43.12 -10.84
CA SER A 543 -1.10 -43.95 -11.82
C SER A 543 -2.27 -43.15 -12.42
N ALA A 544 -2.75 -43.55 -13.59
CA ALA A 544 -3.97 -42.96 -14.14
C ALA A 544 -5.11 -43.01 -13.10
N ASN A 545 -5.89 -41.94 -13.03
CA ASN A 545 -7.01 -41.74 -12.12
C ASN A 545 -6.64 -41.69 -10.61
N ALA A 546 -5.36 -41.50 -10.24
CA ALA A 546 -4.98 -41.32 -8.85
C ALA A 546 -5.47 -39.97 -8.30
N SER A 547 -6.10 -39.98 -7.12
CA SER A 547 -6.65 -38.78 -6.46
C SER A 547 -5.62 -37.88 -5.78
N ARG A 548 -4.35 -38.28 -5.76
CA ARG A 548 -3.20 -37.50 -5.29
C ARG A 548 -1.91 -38.14 -5.79
N CYS A 549 -0.87 -37.33 -5.94
CA CYS A 549 0.48 -37.82 -6.18
C CYS A 549 1.01 -38.60 -4.96
N GLN A 550 1.85 -39.60 -5.22
CA GLN A 550 2.53 -40.40 -4.20
C GLN A 550 4.03 -40.22 -4.38
N ALA A 551 4.80 -40.11 -3.30
CA ALA A 551 6.26 -40.06 -3.42
C ALA A 551 6.75 -41.33 -4.13
N CYS A 552 7.66 -41.19 -5.10
CA CYS A 552 8.40 -42.34 -5.58
C CYS A 552 9.16 -42.95 -4.40
N PRO A 553 9.08 -44.27 -4.17
CA PRO A 553 9.79 -44.88 -3.06
C PRO A 553 11.31 -44.75 -3.26
N ALA A 554 12.04 -44.50 -2.17
CA ALA A 554 13.50 -44.38 -2.16
C ALA A 554 14.19 -45.43 -3.05
N GLY A 555 15.11 -44.98 -3.91
CA GLY A 555 15.64 -45.81 -4.99
C GLY A 555 14.78 -45.92 -6.23
N SER A 556 13.92 -44.94 -6.47
CA SER A 556 13.25 -44.74 -7.76
C SER A 556 12.95 -43.26 -8.00
N TYR A 557 12.85 -42.91 -9.28
CA TYR A 557 12.54 -41.56 -9.76
C TYR A 557 11.37 -41.64 -10.76
N PRO A 558 10.57 -40.58 -10.86
CA PRO A 558 9.42 -40.56 -11.76
C PRO A 558 9.84 -40.48 -13.23
N VAL A 559 9.40 -41.45 -14.03
CA VAL A 559 9.65 -41.57 -15.48
C VAL A 559 8.35 -41.48 -16.28
N ASP A 560 8.46 -41.46 -17.62
CA ASP A 560 7.32 -41.42 -18.55
C ASP A 560 6.32 -40.32 -18.16
N ARG A 561 6.83 -39.08 -18.11
CA ARG A 561 6.14 -37.87 -17.61
C ARG A 561 5.58 -38.01 -16.19
N ARG A 562 6.35 -38.70 -15.33
CA ARG A 562 6.05 -39.00 -13.92
C ARG A 562 4.96 -40.06 -13.70
N SER A 563 4.53 -40.79 -14.74
CA SER A 563 3.47 -41.82 -14.68
C SER A 563 3.77 -43.06 -13.85
N SER A 564 5.05 -43.37 -13.68
CA SER A 564 5.51 -44.45 -12.81
C SER A 564 6.90 -44.14 -12.30
N CYS A 565 7.33 -44.84 -11.25
CA CYS A 565 8.69 -44.73 -10.75
C CYS A 565 9.55 -45.85 -11.31
N MET A 566 10.59 -45.52 -12.08
CA MET A 566 11.64 -46.48 -12.40
C MET A 566 12.76 -46.41 -11.36
N PRO A 567 13.46 -47.52 -11.09
CA PRO A 567 14.67 -47.48 -10.27
C PRO A 567 15.70 -46.52 -10.86
N CYS A 568 16.39 -45.75 -10.01
CA CYS A 568 17.45 -44.86 -10.48
C CYS A 568 18.52 -45.63 -11.29
N PRO A 569 19.10 -45.02 -12.34
CA PRO A 569 20.23 -45.59 -13.05
C PRO A 569 21.36 -45.93 -12.08
N ALA A 570 22.10 -47.01 -12.35
CA ALA A 570 23.21 -47.39 -11.50
C ALA A 570 24.22 -46.23 -11.39
N THR A 571 24.65 -45.93 -10.16
CA THR A 571 25.45 -44.75 -9.73
C THR A 571 24.71 -43.41 -9.64
N GLN A 572 23.38 -43.41 -9.55
CA GLN A 572 22.57 -42.23 -9.20
C GLN A 572 21.55 -42.59 -8.11
N PHE A 573 21.05 -41.60 -7.36
CA PHE A 573 20.12 -41.82 -6.25
C PHE A 573 19.00 -40.77 -6.15
N SER A 574 17.83 -41.18 -5.66
CA SER A 574 16.74 -40.31 -5.21
C SER A 574 16.23 -40.79 -3.85
N PRO A 575 16.15 -39.91 -2.83
CA PRO A 575 15.72 -40.29 -1.48
C PRO A 575 14.22 -40.63 -1.37
N GLY A 576 13.50 -40.55 -2.50
CA GLY A 576 12.05 -40.57 -2.58
C GLY A 576 11.50 -39.17 -2.41
N GLY A 577 10.64 -38.73 -3.35
CA GLY A 577 10.25 -37.33 -3.42
C GLY A 577 11.35 -36.37 -3.94
N LEU A 578 12.31 -36.85 -4.76
CA LEU A 578 13.07 -35.99 -5.70
C LEU A 578 13.02 -36.55 -7.15
N ASP A 579 12.85 -35.69 -8.16
CA ASP A 579 12.50 -36.09 -9.55
C ASP A 579 13.67 -36.60 -10.38
N THR A 580 14.86 -36.18 -9.99
CA THR A 580 16.11 -36.44 -10.67
C THR A 580 16.91 -37.37 -9.77
N CYS A 581 17.44 -38.44 -10.37
CA CYS A 581 18.44 -39.22 -9.68
C CYS A 581 19.73 -38.40 -9.64
N HIS A 582 20.02 -37.79 -8.48
CA HIS A 582 21.28 -37.11 -8.27
C HIS A 582 22.42 -38.09 -8.50
N ALA A 583 23.38 -37.71 -9.35
CA ALA A 583 24.57 -38.53 -9.54
C ALA A 583 25.25 -38.74 -8.18
N CYS A 584 25.65 -39.97 -7.89
CA CYS A 584 26.45 -40.27 -6.70
C CYS A 584 27.89 -39.77 -6.92
N SER A 585 28.09 -38.44 -6.91
CA SER A 585 29.37 -37.75 -7.06
C SER A 585 30.24 -37.83 -5.80
N LEU A 586 30.19 -38.98 -5.12
CA LEU A 586 31.28 -39.47 -4.29
C LEU A 586 32.43 -39.89 -5.23
N PRO A 587 33.66 -39.44 -4.99
CA PRO A 587 34.77 -39.72 -5.90
C PRO A 587 35.09 -41.21 -5.94
N CYS A 588 35.20 -41.73 -7.16
CA CYS A 588 35.89 -42.95 -7.57
C CYS A 588 36.11 -44.04 -6.49
N LEU A 589 35.16 -44.98 -6.40
CA LEU A 589 35.45 -46.34 -5.96
C LEU A 589 36.27 -47.09 -7.05
N ILE A 590 37.49 -46.62 -7.28
CA ILE A 590 38.50 -47.23 -8.15
C ILE A 590 39.61 -47.76 -7.25
N ILE A 591 39.86 -49.07 -7.36
CA ILE A 591 41.16 -49.67 -7.09
C ILE A 591 41.45 -50.57 -8.31
N GLU A 592 42.71 -50.57 -8.72
CA GLU A 592 43.24 -51.08 -9.99
C GLU A 592 43.23 -52.64 -10.03
N ASP A 593 43.47 -53.34 -11.13
CA ASP A 593 44.41 -53.09 -12.24
C ASP A 593 43.96 -53.67 -13.59
N ALA A 594 44.59 -53.24 -14.68
CA ALA A 594 44.44 -53.82 -16.01
C ALA A 594 45.73 -53.74 -16.83
N CYS A 595 46.15 -54.84 -17.48
CA CYS A 595 47.33 -54.83 -18.34
C CYS A 595 47.16 -55.65 -19.65
N VAL A 596 46.92 -54.91 -20.74
CA VAL A 596 47.49 -55.01 -22.11
C VAL A 596 47.37 -56.33 -22.93
N TRP A 597 47.31 -56.14 -24.26
CA TRP A 597 47.24 -57.11 -25.37
C TRP A 597 48.59 -57.87 -25.56
N TRP A 598 48.77 -58.91 -26.38
CA TRP A 598 48.21 -59.31 -27.70
C TRP A 598 47.97 -60.86 -27.75
N HIS A 599 47.78 -61.63 -28.85
CA HIS A 599 47.99 -61.54 -30.31
C HIS A 599 46.93 -62.33 -31.13
N LEU A 600 47.11 -62.36 -32.46
CA LEU A 600 46.46 -63.23 -33.46
C LEU A 600 46.60 -64.74 -33.19
N PRO A 601 45.79 -65.63 -33.80
CA PRO A 601 44.39 -65.47 -34.24
C PRO A 601 43.50 -66.70 -33.87
N LEU A 602 42.23 -66.68 -34.36
CA LEU A 602 41.23 -67.78 -34.37
C LEU A 602 40.53 -68.14 -33.04
N ILE A 603 39.36 -68.76 -33.19
CA ILE A 603 38.43 -69.27 -32.14
C ILE A 603 37.90 -68.19 -31.19
N ALA A 604 37.37 -67.10 -31.76
CA ALA A 604 36.34 -66.32 -31.07
C ALA A 604 35.04 -67.15 -30.98
N VAL A 605 34.58 -67.41 -29.75
CA VAL A 605 33.17 -67.64 -29.31
C VAL A 605 33.18 -68.19 -27.86
N GLY A 606 34.08 -69.12 -27.53
CA GLY A 606 34.04 -69.84 -26.24
C GLY A 606 34.38 -69.01 -24.98
N VAL A 607 35.39 -68.14 -25.06
CA VAL A 607 35.96 -67.46 -23.87
C VAL A 607 35.08 -66.29 -23.37
N ALA A 608 34.25 -65.71 -24.26
CA ALA A 608 33.42 -64.55 -23.92
C ALA A 608 32.43 -64.82 -22.78
N GLY A 609 31.83 -66.02 -22.73
CA GLY A 609 30.78 -66.37 -21.76
C GLY A 609 31.22 -66.26 -20.30
N LEU A 610 32.42 -66.77 -19.97
CA LEU A 610 32.93 -66.74 -18.59
C LEU A 610 33.33 -65.33 -18.13
N LEU A 611 33.94 -64.53 -19.01
CA LEU A 611 34.28 -63.13 -18.72
C LEU A 611 33.03 -62.25 -18.57
N VAL A 612 32.01 -62.45 -19.43
CA VAL A 612 30.72 -61.78 -19.34
C VAL A 612 29.98 -62.18 -18.05
N CYS A 613 29.96 -63.47 -17.67
CA CYS A 613 29.35 -63.91 -16.41
C CYS A 613 30.05 -63.27 -15.20
N ARG A 614 31.39 -63.20 -15.17
CA ARG A 614 32.13 -62.56 -14.07
C ARG A 614 31.85 -61.06 -13.99
N ARG A 615 31.83 -60.34 -15.13
CA ARG A 615 31.49 -58.91 -15.21
C ARG A 615 30.04 -58.61 -14.83
N LEU A 616 29.08 -59.43 -15.26
CA LEU A 616 27.67 -59.29 -14.88
C LEU A 616 27.45 -59.55 -13.38
N TRP A 617 28.20 -60.47 -12.78
CA TRP A 617 28.12 -60.75 -11.35
C TRP A 617 28.70 -59.62 -10.50
N THR A 618 29.82 -59.02 -10.89
CA THR A 618 30.36 -57.82 -10.22
C THR A 618 29.44 -56.61 -10.38
N ALA A 619 28.92 -56.35 -11.59
CA ALA A 619 28.00 -55.23 -11.84
C ALA A 619 26.69 -55.37 -11.04
N ARG A 620 26.07 -56.57 -11.01
CA ARG A 620 24.88 -56.83 -10.19
C ARG A 620 25.17 -56.71 -8.68
N ARG A 621 26.40 -57.01 -8.23
CA ARG A 621 26.82 -56.84 -6.83
C ARG A 621 27.06 -55.37 -6.47
N GLN A 622 27.55 -54.54 -7.40
CA GLN A 622 27.69 -53.09 -7.22
C GLN A 622 26.32 -52.39 -7.21
N ALA A 623 25.43 -52.68 -8.17
CA ALA A 623 24.08 -52.09 -8.20
C ALA A 623 23.27 -52.39 -6.93
N ARG A 624 23.35 -53.63 -6.41
CA ARG A 624 22.74 -54.01 -5.11
C ARG A 624 23.38 -53.36 -3.89
N ARG A 625 24.59 -52.81 -3.99
CA ARG A 625 25.22 -52.00 -2.92
C ARG A 625 24.76 -50.54 -3.01
N ALA A 626 24.72 -49.96 -4.20
CA ALA A 626 24.26 -48.59 -4.42
C ALA A 626 22.85 -48.34 -3.87
N LYS A 627 21.85 -49.15 -4.29
CA LYS A 627 20.46 -49.00 -3.80
C LYS A 627 20.30 -49.24 -2.28
N LYS A 628 21.23 -49.98 -1.66
CA LYS A 628 21.27 -50.10 -0.19
C LYS A 628 21.82 -48.86 0.50
N ALA A 629 22.86 -48.22 -0.06
CA ALA A 629 23.40 -46.97 0.48
C ALA A 629 22.34 -45.86 0.38
N GLU A 630 21.70 -45.75 -0.79
CA GLU A 630 20.59 -44.84 -1.06
C GLU A 630 19.45 -44.94 -0.02
N THR A 631 18.89 -46.13 0.22
CA THR A 631 17.83 -46.32 1.23
C THR A 631 18.29 -45.86 2.62
N LEU A 632 19.56 -46.10 2.96
CA LEU A 632 20.15 -45.66 4.22
C LEU A 632 20.35 -44.13 4.29
N MET A 633 20.56 -43.42 3.19
CA MET A 633 20.62 -41.94 3.20
C MET A 633 19.26 -41.33 3.60
N CYS A 634 18.18 -41.93 3.13
CA CYS A 634 16.80 -41.47 3.39
C CYS A 634 16.45 -41.63 4.87
N GLN A 635 16.74 -42.82 5.40
CA GLN A 635 16.52 -43.15 6.80
C GLN A 635 17.44 -42.30 7.69
N LEU A 636 18.69 -42.07 7.30
CA LEU A 636 19.59 -41.15 7.98
C LEU A 636 19.03 -39.71 8.04
N TYR A 637 18.48 -39.16 6.95
CA TYR A 637 17.86 -37.82 6.98
C TYR A 637 16.71 -37.75 8.00
N ALA A 638 15.81 -38.74 8.02
CA ALA A 638 14.72 -38.79 8.97
C ALA A 638 15.21 -38.95 10.42
N ASP A 639 16.12 -39.90 10.65
CA ASP A 639 16.66 -40.25 11.97
C ASP A 639 17.53 -39.11 12.58
N LEU A 640 18.13 -38.24 11.76
CA LEU A 640 18.98 -37.13 12.24
C LEU A 640 18.24 -36.04 13.01
N TRP A 641 16.91 -35.93 12.84
CA TRP A 641 16.08 -35.10 13.71
C TRP A 641 16.01 -35.64 15.16
N CYS A 642 16.36 -36.91 15.38
CA CYS A 642 16.47 -37.57 16.69
C CYS A 642 17.87 -38.19 16.87
N GLU A 643 18.92 -37.45 16.46
CA GLU A 643 20.30 -37.96 16.38
C GLU A 643 20.85 -38.44 17.73
N HIS A 644 21.32 -39.69 17.78
CA HIS A 644 22.01 -40.26 18.95
C HIS A 644 23.28 -41.02 18.52
N PRO A 645 24.40 -40.99 19.27
CA PRO A 645 25.68 -41.56 18.82
C PRO A 645 25.65 -43.05 18.42
N ALA A 646 24.77 -43.84 19.04
CA ALA A 646 24.55 -45.24 18.67
C ALA A 646 23.95 -45.42 17.27
N MET A 647 23.06 -44.51 16.85
CA MET A 647 22.48 -44.48 15.50
C MET A 647 23.57 -44.15 14.47
N LEU A 648 24.36 -43.09 14.69
CA LEU A 648 25.46 -42.71 13.80
C LEU A 648 26.48 -43.84 13.63
N SER A 649 26.82 -44.54 14.72
CA SER A 649 27.75 -45.67 14.71
C SER A 649 27.24 -46.85 13.89
N ASP A 650 25.93 -47.15 13.98
CA ASP A 650 25.29 -48.19 13.17
C ASP A 650 25.21 -47.76 11.69
N TYR A 651 24.88 -46.50 11.38
CA TYR A 651 24.95 -46.00 9.99
C TYR A 651 26.37 -46.06 9.42
N ALA A 652 27.39 -45.59 10.14
CA ALA A 652 28.79 -45.72 9.71
C ALA A 652 29.20 -47.19 9.46
N LEU A 653 28.72 -48.12 10.29
CA LEU A 653 28.91 -49.56 10.10
C LEU A 653 28.14 -50.11 8.90
N LYS A 654 26.93 -49.62 8.63
CA LYS A 654 26.12 -49.97 7.45
C LYS A 654 26.75 -49.43 6.16
N PHE A 655 27.30 -48.21 6.16
CA PHE A 655 27.94 -47.58 5.00
C PHE A 655 29.33 -48.16 4.69
N SER A 656 30.15 -48.45 5.70
CA SER A 656 31.43 -49.16 5.51
C SER A 656 31.26 -50.57 4.95
N ARG A 657 30.22 -51.31 5.34
CA ARG A 657 29.85 -52.60 4.70
C ARG A 657 29.50 -52.48 3.21
N LEU A 658 29.13 -51.28 2.74
CA LEU A 658 28.81 -50.97 1.35
C LEU A 658 30.01 -50.43 0.56
N GLY A 659 31.04 -49.91 1.23
CA GLY A 659 32.30 -49.47 0.63
C GLY A 659 32.60 -47.97 0.76
N MET A 660 31.83 -47.24 1.58
CA MET A 660 32.12 -45.86 1.94
C MET A 660 33.02 -45.85 3.20
N ASP A 661 34.17 -45.18 3.15
CA ASP A 661 35.00 -45.00 4.35
C ASP A 661 34.41 -43.98 5.33
N GLY A 662 35.00 -43.87 6.53
CA GLY A 662 34.50 -42.97 7.57
C GLY A 662 34.55 -41.48 7.18
N VAL A 663 35.49 -41.08 6.30
CA VAL A 663 35.65 -39.69 5.85
C VAL A 663 34.57 -39.33 4.84
N GLY A 664 34.25 -40.25 3.92
CA GLY A 664 33.14 -40.12 2.99
C GLY A 664 31.77 -40.07 3.67
N PHE A 665 31.59 -40.84 4.75
CA PHE A 665 30.37 -40.79 5.57
C PHE A 665 30.20 -39.45 6.28
N GLU A 666 31.23 -39.00 7.03
CA GLU A 666 31.17 -37.72 7.76
C GLU A 666 30.93 -36.53 6.82
N LYS A 667 31.55 -36.49 5.65
CA LYS A 667 31.31 -35.40 4.68
C LYS A 667 29.85 -35.29 4.26
N HIS A 668 29.16 -36.42 4.04
CA HIS A 668 27.73 -36.37 3.71
C HIS A 668 26.88 -36.01 4.93
N LEU A 669 27.17 -36.60 6.08
CA LEU A 669 26.48 -36.34 7.35
C LEU A 669 26.47 -34.84 7.71
N MET A 670 27.59 -34.13 7.52
CA MET A 670 27.64 -32.67 7.70
C MET A 670 26.75 -31.93 6.69
N SER A 671 26.78 -32.30 5.41
CA SER A 671 25.91 -31.71 4.38
C SER A 671 24.41 -31.91 4.66
N THR A 672 24.03 -33.01 5.32
CA THR A 672 22.65 -33.24 5.75
C THR A 672 22.26 -32.34 6.93
N ARG A 673 23.13 -32.24 7.94
CA ARG A 673 22.91 -31.38 9.12
C ARG A 673 22.79 -29.89 8.74
N ALA A 674 23.52 -29.43 7.71
CA ALA A 674 23.40 -28.08 7.15
C ALA A 674 21.96 -27.74 6.71
N LEU A 675 21.38 -28.59 5.83
CA LEU A 675 20.03 -28.38 5.30
C LEU A 675 18.94 -28.46 6.37
N GLN A 676 19.12 -29.32 7.38
CA GLN A 676 18.21 -29.38 8.53
C GLN A 676 18.28 -28.08 9.36
N SER A 677 19.48 -27.55 9.60
CA SER A 677 19.70 -26.32 10.35
C SER A 677 19.04 -25.09 9.71
N GLU A 678 19.08 -24.97 8.39
CA GLU A 678 18.43 -23.87 7.64
C GLU A 678 16.89 -23.91 7.73
N ARG A 679 16.33 -25.13 7.72
CA ARG A 679 14.87 -25.38 7.69
C ARG A 679 14.24 -25.58 9.07
N ALA A 680 15.04 -25.67 10.13
CA ALA A 680 14.59 -25.93 11.49
C ALA A 680 13.78 -24.75 12.06
N GLY A 681 12.64 -25.04 12.68
CA GLY A 681 11.79 -24.11 13.40
C GLY A 681 11.64 -24.54 14.86
N VAL A 682 11.44 -23.57 15.74
CA VAL A 682 11.30 -23.80 17.19
C VAL A 682 9.89 -24.26 17.51
N GLY A 683 9.75 -25.35 18.28
CA GLY A 683 8.46 -25.91 18.65
C GLY A 683 7.65 -24.99 19.57
N LEU A 684 6.33 -24.91 19.34
CA LEU A 684 5.40 -24.22 20.25
C LEU A 684 5.50 -24.76 21.69
N GLY A 685 5.76 -26.06 21.85
CA GLY A 685 6.01 -26.69 23.16
C GLY A 685 7.24 -26.13 23.88
N TYR A 686 8.32 -25.85 23.16
CA TYR A 686 9.53 -25.24 23.74
C TYR A 686 9.29 -23.78 24.14
N LEU A 687 8.64 -22.98 23.27
CA LEU A 687 8.32 -21.58 23.57
C LEU A 687 7.42 -21.42 24.81
N LEU A 688 6.59 -22.43 25.10
CA LEU A 688 5.71 -22.52 26.28
C LEU A 688 6.31 -23.35 27.44
N SER A 689 7.51 -23.92 27.30
CA SER A 689 8.16 -24.74 28.33
C SER A 689 8.62 -23.92 29.54
N GLU A 690 8.78 -24.56 30.70
CA GLU A 690 9.50 -23.96 31.83
C GLU A 690 11.01 -23.83 31.57
N SER A 691 11.61 -24.69 30.75
CA SER A 691 13.05 -24.69 30.49
C SER A 691 13.51 -23.46 29.70
N PHE A 692 12.73 -23.01 28.71
CA PHE A 692 13.00 -21.75 28.02
C PHE A 692 12.80 -20.54 28.94
N GLU A 693 11.78 -20.56 29.81
CA GLU A 693 11.54 -19.48 30.79
C GLU A 693 12.68 -19.39 31.83
N GLN A 694 13.13 -20.52 32.36
CA GLN A 694 14.27 -20.58 33.27
C GLN A 694 15.57 -20.11 32.59
N LEU A 695 15.84 -20.52 31.35
CA LEU A 695 17.00 -20.03 30.59
C LEU A 695 16.97 -18.50 30.41
N ALA A 696 15.84 -17.96 29.98
CA ALA A 696 15.64 -16.53 29.77
C ALA A 696 15.83 -15.70 31.05
N THR A 697 15.18 -16.11 32.13
CA THR A 697 15.23 -15.41 33.42
C THR A 697 16.60 -15.50 34.11
N GLN A 698 17.26 -16.67 34.08
CA GLN A 698 18.60 -16.85 34.65
C GLN A 698 19.66 -16.05 33.89
N ARG A 699 19.65 -16.07 32.56
CA ARG A 699 20.62 -15.32 31.74
C ARG A 699 20.46 -13.80 31.88
N THR A 700 19.23 -13.30 31.95
CA THR A 700 18.95 -11.85 32.01
C THR A 700 18.92 -11.27 33.42
N GLY A 701 18.83 -12.11 34.46
CA GLY A 701 18.58 -11.67 35.84
C GLY A 701 17.21 -11.03 36.07
N LYS A 702 16.29 -11.12 35.09
CA LYS A 702 14.95 -10.50 35.11
C LYS A 702 13.87 -11.57 35.18
N GLN A 703 12.81 -11.32 35.97
CA GLN A 703 11.67 -12.24 36.06
C GLN A 703 10.82 -12.28 34.78
N ASN A 704 10.74 -11.17 34.03
CA ASN A 704 10.07 -11.11 32.73
C ASN A 704 10.90 -10.25 31.75
N PRO A 705 11.93 -10.82 31.12
CA PRO A 705 12.80 -10.08 30.19
C PRO A 705 12.10 -9.78 28.86
N THR A 706 12.52 -8.72 28.19
CA THR A 706 12.24 -8.51 26.76
C THR A 706 13.13 -9.39 25.88
N PHE A 707 12.78 -9.60 24.61
CA PHE A 707 13.70 -10.25 23.67
C PHE A 707 14.90 -9.37 23.31
N ILE A 708 14.85 -8.06 23.55
CA ILE A 708 16.03 -7.18 23.56
C ILE A 708 16.94 -7.48 24.78
N ASP A 709 16.38 -7.69 25.97
CA ASP A 709 17.15 -8.12 27.14
C ASP A 709 17.79 -9.49 26.91
N MET A 710 17.02 -10.44 26.38
CA MET A 710 17.53 -11.77 26.04
C MET A 710 18.60 -11.69 24.94
N LYS A 711 18.45 -10.85 23.90
CA LYS A 711 19.52 -10.61 22.90
C LYS A 711 20.83 -10.23 23.58
N ASN A 712 20.78 -9.27 24.50
CA ASN A 712 21.96 -8.80 25.21
C ASN A 712 22.58 -9.93 26.06
N ALA A 713 21.77 -10.65 26.83
CA ALA A 713 22.25 -11.74 27.71
C ALA A 713 22.62 -13.05 26.98
N PHE A 714 22.13 -13.26 25.76
CA PHE A 714 22.37 -14.47 24.97
C PHE A 714 23.56 -14.30 24.03
N TRP A 715 23.82 -13.10 23.48
CA TRP A 715 24.89 -12.91 22.48
C TRP A 715 25.87 -11.77 22.78
N LEU A 716 25.55 -10.82 23.66
CA LEU A 716 26.43 -9.69 24.03
C LEU A 716 26.94 -9.76 25.48
N ALA A 717 26.79 -10.93 26.13
CA ALA A 717 27.39 -11.25 27.41
C ALA A 717 28.80 -11.85 27.22
N ASP A 718 29.55 -12.03 28.31
CA ASP A 718 30.88 -12.64 28.28
C ASP A 718 30.89 -14.13 27.88
N ASP A 719 29.74 -14.81 27.89
CA ASP A 719 29.56 -16.22 27.48
C ASP A 719 28.43 -16.44 26.41
N PRO A 720 28.58 -15.94 25.17
CA PRO A 720 27.55 -16.00 24.13
C PRO A 720 27.05 -17.42 23.78
N ILE A 721 25.74 -17.60 23.82
CA ILE A 721 25.05 -18.84 23.45
C ILE A 721 25.27 -19.13 21.96
N GLY A 722 25.86 -20.30 21.69
CA GLY A 722 26.17 -20.79 20.35
C GLY A 722 27.61 -20.54 19.89
N GLN A 723 28.42 -19.75 20.62
CA GLN A 723 29.81 -19.44 20.24
C GLN A 723 30.67 -20.69 20.05
N ASP A 724 30.76 -21.54 21.08
CA ASP A 724 31.58 -22.77 21.05
C ASP A 724 30.93 -23.92 20.24
N VAL A 725 29.72 -23.73 19.72
CA VAL A 725 29.01 -24.75 18.95
C VAL A 725 29.26 -24.56 17.46
N VAL A 726 29.73 -25.62 16.81
CA VAL A 726 29.96 -25.64 15.36
C VAL A 726 28.63 -25.52 14.62
N CYS A 727 28.47 -24.44 13.85
CA CYS A 727 27.34 -24.18 12.98
C CYS A 727 27.19 -25.30 11.94
N PRO A 728 26.07 -26.03 11.89
CA PRO A 728 25.89 -27.10 10.91
C PRO A 728 25.92 -26.63 9.46
N ARG A 729 25.57 -25.37 9.20
CA ARG A 729 25.43 -24.78 7.85
C ARG A 729 26.76 -24.63 7.11
N ASP A 730 27.86 -24.45 7.83
CA ASP A 730 29.18 -24.14 7.25
C ASP A 730 30.40 -24.72 7.98
N GLY A 731 30.20 -25.39 9.13
CA GLY A 731 31.28 -26.07 9.86
C GLY A 731 32.23 -25.16 10.65
N LYS A 732 31.93 -23.86 10.80
CA LYS A 732 32.68 -22.93 11.67
C LYS A 732 31.99 -22.79 13.05
N PRO A 733 32.68 -22.31 14.10
CA PRO A 733 32.05 -21.91 15.38
C PRO A 733 30.93 -20.86 15.20
N GLY A 734 30.15 -20.59 16.25
CA GLY A 734 29.05 -19.63 16.22
C GLY A 734 27.83 -20.13 15.45
N CYS A 735 26.95 -20.90 16.08
CA CYS A 735 25.72 -21.41 15.49
C CYS A 735 24.48 -20.51 15.74
N ALA A 736 23.36 -20.80 15.08
CA ALA A 736 22.07 -20.20 15.42
C ALA A 736 21.49 -20.83 16.69
N LEU A 737 20.65 -20.11 17.44
CA LEU A 737 20.07 -20.63 18.68
C LEU A 737 19.22 -21.90 18.44
N ILE A 738 18.58 -22.03 17.27
CA ILE A 738 17.89 -23.26 16.85
C ILE A 738 18.82 -24.48 16.76
N ASP A 739 20.11 -24.31 16.50
CA ASP A 739 21.09 -25.40 16.47
C ASP A 739 21.57 -25.79 17.87
N TRP A 740 21.52 -24.85 18.83
CA TRP A 740 21.96 -25.01 20.21
C TRP A 740 20.89 -25.66 21.12
N ILE A 741 19.60 -25.37 20.91
CA ILE A 741 18.51 -26.02 21.68
C ILE A 741 18.40 -27.52 21.37
N ASP A 742 17.69 -28.27 22.22
CA ASP A 742 17.52 -29.71 22.04
C ASP A 742 16.94 -30.08 20.67
N ARG A 743 17.28 -31.27 20.19
CA ARG A 743 16.81 -31.76 18.90
C ARG A 743 15.34 -32.13 18.92
N ASP A 744 14.76 -32.56 20.04
CA ASP A 744 13.32 -32.86 20.08
C ASP A 744 12.43 -31.61 20.05
N ASP A 745 12.97 -30.44 20.39
CA ASP A 745 12.29 -29.15 20.34
C ASP A 745 12.29 -28.48 18.95
N ARG A 746 12.89 -29.11 17.93
CA ARG A 746 13.02 -28.56 16.56
C ARG A 746 12.70 -29.55 15.44
N ARG A 747 11.91 -29.13 14.46
CA ARG A 747 11.61 -29.85 13.20
C ARG A 747 11.51 -28.84 12.06
N GLU A 748 11.18 -29.26 10.84
CA GLU A 748 10.97 -28.33 9.72
C GLU A 748 9.83 -27.33 10.01
N GLN A 749 10.03 -26.07 9.61
CA GLN A 749 9.12 -24.95 9.91
C GLN A 749 7.72 -25.14 9.29
N THR A 750 6.69 -24.67 10.01
CA THR A 750 5.26 -24.86 9.68
C THR A 750 4.42 -23.58 9.73
N HIS A 751 4.89 -22.56 10.46
CA HIS A 751 4.25 -21.27 10.62
C HIS A 751 5.33 -20.18 10.70
N PHE A 752 5.13 -19.05 10.02
CA PHE A 752 5.95 -17.86 10.18
C PHE A 752 5.44 -17.07 11.38
N MET A 753 6.32 -16.55 12.23
CA MET A 753 5.94 -15.66 13.34
C MET A 753 6.37 -14.22 13.03
N SER A 754 5.38 -13.32 12.91
CA SER A 754 5.59 -11.88 12.82
C SER A 754 5.36 -11.25 14.20
N TRP A 755 6.36 -10.51 14.70
CA TRP A 755 6.43 -10.01 16.08
C TRP A 755 7.62 -9.06 16.25
N THR A 756 7.74 -8.38 17.39
CA THR A 756 8.87 -7.48 17.68
C THR A 756 9.59 -7.84 18.98
N TRP A 757 10.93 -7.70 18.97
CA TRP A 757 11.78 -8.05 20.10
C TRP A 757 11.60 -7.15 21.33
N GLN A 758 10.85 -6.05 21.21
CA GLN A 758 10.47 -5.20 22.33
C GLN A 758 9.50 -5.92 23.30
N TYR A 759 8.79 -6.95 22.84
CA TYR A 759 7.87 -7.70 23.69
C TYR A 759 8.60 -8.43 24.83
N SER A 760 7.92 -8.51 25.97
CA SER A 760 8.33 -9.34 27.09
C SER A 760 8.00 -10.81 26.88
N LEU A 761 8.78 -11.69 27.52
CA LEU A 761 8.60 -13.14 27.47
C LEU A 761 7.17 -13.55 27.85
N ALA A 762 6.58 -12.94 28.88
CA ALA A 762 5.22 -13.21 29.31
C ALA A 762 4.16 -12.79 28.27
N GLN A 763 4.36 -11.70 27.52
CA GLN A 763 3.45 -11.30 26.43
C GLN A 763 3.47 -12.33 25.30
N VAL A 764 4.67 -12.77 24.88
CA VAL A 764 4.81 -13.79 23.82
C VAL A 764 4.23 -15.13 24.27
N ARG A 765 4.54 -15.59 25.49
CA ARG A 765 3.98 -16.84 26.05
C ARG A 765 2.45 -16.78 26.12
N SER A 766 1.88 -15.73 26.73
CA SER A 766 0.42 -15.58 26.84
C SER A 766 -0.29 -15.55 25.47
N SER A 767 0.31 -14.89 24.47
CA SER A 767 -0.22 -14.86 23.09
C SER A 767 -0.17 -16.25 22.43
N LEU A 768 0.88 -17.02 22.69
CA LEU A 768 1.03 -18.39 22.17
C LEU A 768 0.16 -19.41 22.92
N GLU A 769 -0.21 -19.16 24.17
CA GLU A 769 -1.23 -19.96 24.87
C GLU A 769 -2.64 -19.68 24.32
N ALA A 770 -2.95 -18.43 23.97
CA ALA A 770 -4.18 -18.09 23.24
C ALA A 770 -4.22 -18.77 21.86
N PHE A 771 -3.10 -18.78 21.11
CA PHE A 771 -2.97 -19.53 19.85
C PHE A 771 -3.18 -21.04 20.01
N ARG A 772 -2.65 -21.63 21.10
CA ARG A 772 -2.86 -23.05 21.43
C ARG A 772 -4.33 -23.35 21.72
N ALA A 773 -5.05 -22.43 22.36
CA ALA A 773 -6.47 -22.59 22.67
C ALA A 773 -7.37 -22.51 21.42
N THR A 774 -7.12 -21.57 20.49
CA THR A 774 -7.95 -21.38 19.29
C THR A 774 -7.79 -22.46 18.21
N THR A 775 -6.73 -23.27 18.28
CA THR A 775 -6.39 -24.27 17.25
C THR A 775 -6.88 -25.69 17.54
N THR A 776 -7.55 -25.93 18.67
CA THR A 776 -8.01 -27.27 19.12
C THR A 776 -6.92 -28.35 19.18
N LEU A 777 -5.64 -27.94 19.36
CA LEU A 777 -4.48 -28.83 19.36
C LEU A 777 -4.22 -29.45 20.74
N ASP A 778 -4.66 -30.69 20.90
CA ASP A 778 -4.61 -31.41 22.17
C ASP A 778 -3.19 -31.92 22.52
N SER A 779 -2.58 -31.31 23.53
CA SER A 779 -1.37 -31.74 24.27
C SER A 779 -0.01 -31.84 23.53
N VAL A 780 1.01 -31.16 24.10
CA VAL A 780 2.47 -31.44 24.11
C VAL A 780 3.25 -31.61 22.78
N ARG A 781 2.68 -32.14 21.70
CA ARG A 781 3.31 -32.33 20.38
C ARG A 781 2.43 -31.74 19.27
N SER A 782 2.13 -30.45 19.38
CA SER A 782 1.18 -29.71 18.54
C SER A 782 1.46 -29.68 17.03
N GLY A 783 2.60 -30.22 16.57
CA GLY A 783 3.04 -30.13 15.16
C GLY A 783 3.44 -28.72 14.70
N VAL A 784 3.30 -27.70 15.56
CA VAL A 784 3.62 -26.31 15.27
C VAL A 784 5.08 -26.03 15.60
N PHE A 785 5.87 -25.83 14.54
CA PHE A 785 7.24 -25.34 14.59
C PHE A 785 7.32 -23.99 13.86
N PHE A 786 7.80 -22.95 14.54
CA PHE A 786 7.84 -21.59 14.03
C PHE A 786 9.16 -21.24 13.35
N PHE A 787 9.08 -20.56 12.21
CA PHE A 787 10.12 -19.60 11.86
C PHE A 787 9.97 -18.41 12.80
N MET A 788 10.88 -18.30 13.77
CA MET A 788 10.98 -17.18 14.69
C MET A 788 12.40 -16.63 14.59
N CYS A 789 12.56 -15.41 14.10
CA CYS A 789 13.84 -14.82 13.70
C CYS A 789 14.92 -14.83 14.81
N PHE A 790 14.52 -14.75 16.09
CA PHE A 790 15.40 -14.85 17.25
C PHE A 790 16.06 -16.24 17.40
N PHE A 791 15.41 -17.31 16.94
CA PHE A 791 15.93 -18.68 16.99
C PHE A 791 16.64 -19.11 15.70
N VAL A 792 16.02 -18.85 14.55
CA VAL A 792 16.37 -19.48 13.27
C VAL A 792 17.52 -18.78 12.54
N ASN A 793 17.60 -17.45 12.65
CA ASN A 793 18.71 -16.70 12.07
C ASN A 793 19.96 -16.89 12.95
N ASN A 794 21.16 -16.84 12.36
CA ASN A 794 22.40 -16.93 13.13
C ASN A 794 22.70 -15.59 13.81
N GLN A 795 21.95 -15.29 14.88
CA GLN A 795 22.01 -14.03 15.60
C GLN A 795 23.39 -13.78 16.22
N PHE A 796 24.10 -14.82 16.65
CA PHE A 796 25.50 -14.70 17.08
C PHE A 796 26.36 -14.05 16.00
N ARG A 797 26.37 -14.57 14.76
CA ARG A 797 27.21 -13.99 13.69
C ARG A 797 26.71 -12.67 13.12
N ILE A 798 25.40 -12.42 13.15
CA ILE A 798 24.80 -11.16 12.71
C ILE A 798 25.10 -10.02 13.68
N ILE A 799 25.16 -10.30 14.99
CA ILE A 799 25.24 -9.29 16.06
C ILE A 799 26.65 -9.18 16.68
N VAL A 800 27.43 -10.27 16.71
CA VAL A 800 28.73 -10.34 17.41
C VAL A 800 29.92 -10.35 16.45
N GLU A 801 29.78 -10.95 15.26
CA GLU A 801 30.86 -11.01 14.25
C GLU A 801 30.76 -9.90 13.19
N GLU A 802 29.75 -9.02 13.27
CA GLU A 802 29.48 -7.89 12.35
C GLU A 802 29.55 -8.25 10.84
N LEU A 803 29.22 -9.49 10.47
CA LEU A 803 29.30 -9.96 9.09
C LEU A 803 28.24 -9.29 8.20
N THR A 804 28.64 -8.24 7.49
CA THR A 804 27.81 -7.36 6.66
C THR A 804 26.98 -8.08 5.58
N THR A 805 27.37 -9.30 5.17
CA THR A 805 26.57 -10.16 4.29
C THR A 805 25.23 -10.60 4.90
N GLY A 806 25.06 -10.49 6.22
CA GLY A 806 23.85 -10.94 6.94
C GLY A 806 22.58 -10.14 6.65
N SER A 807 22.68 -8.88 6.20
CA SER A 807 21.51 -8.00 5.91
C SER A 807 21.23 -7.80 4.41
N ALA A 808 22.14 -8.23 3.53
CA ALA A 808 22.01 -8.05 2.09
C ALA A 808 20.78 -8.79 1.52
N ASN A 809 20.58 -10.05 1.92
CA ASN A 809 19.54 -10.94 1.42
C ASN A 809 18.40 -11.20 2.42
N LEU A 810 18.17 -10.30 3.41
CA LEU A 810 17.10 -10.54 4.39
C LEU A 810 15.71 -10.53 3.76
N GLU A 811 15.45 -9.71 2.73
CA GLU A 811 14.19 -9.77 1.98
C GLU A 811 14.04 -11.10 1.22
N ASP A 812 15.05 -11.55 0.46
CA ASP A 812 15.02 -12.85 -0.23
C ASP A 812 14.73 -14.01 0.75
N VAL A 813 15.44 -14.03 1.88
CA VAL A 813 15.31 -15.06 2.92
C VAL A 813 13.96 -14.94 3.64
N PHE A 814 13.43 -13.74 3.84
CA PHE A 814 12.11 -13.51 4.40
C PHE A 814 11.01 -13.98 3.45
N GLU A 815 10.94 -13.45 2.23
CA GLU A 815 9.89 -13.78 1.26
C GLU A 815 9.94 -15.24 0.87
N THR A 816 11.13 -15.83 0.67
CA THR A 816 11.28 -17.27 0.40
C THR A 816 10.76 -18.12 1.56
N ASN A 817 11.02 -17.74 2.82
CA ASN A 817 10.51 -18.50 3.96
C ASN A 817 9.02 -18.28 4.18
N LEU A 818 8.50 -17.05 4.08
CA LEU A 818 7.08 -16.78 4.23
C LEU A 818 6.27 -17.48 3.13
N CYS A 819 6.72 -17.47 1.87
CA CYS A 819 6.12 -18.23 0.77
C CYS A 819 6.21 -19.74 0.98
N ARG A 820 7.38 -20.28 1.36
CA ARG A 820 7.58 -21.73 1.60
C ARG A 820 6.73 -22.26 2.76
N ILE A 821 6.48 -21.42 3.77
CA ILE A 821 5.71 -21.80 4.96
C ILE A 821 4.20 -21.59 4.76
N GLY A 822 3.80 -20.57 4.01
CA GLY A 822 2.40 -20.36 3.57
C GLY A 822 1.39 -20.03 4.68
N LYS A 823 1.85 -19.75 5.91
CA LYS A 823 1.02 -19.40 7.08
C LYS A 823 1.75 -18.42 7.99
N MET A 824 1.06 -17.41 8.52
CA MET A 824 1.61 -16.45 9.46
C MET A 824 0.80 -16.37 10.76
N VAL A 825 1.50 -16.23 11.88
CA VAL A 825 0.96 -15.85 13.18
C VAL A 825 1.56 -14.50 13.57
N ALA A 826 0.71 -13.51 13.79
CA ALA A 826 1.10 -12.13 14.11
C ALA A 826 0.82 -11.85 15.60
N ILE A 827 1.85 -11.50 16.36
CA ILE A 827 1.70 -11.17 17.79
C ILE A 827 1.48 -9.67 17.95
N LEU A 828 0.30 -9.28 18.44
CA LEU A 828 -0.07 -7.90 18.77
C LEU A 828 -0.02 -7.70 20.29
N ASP A 829 0.65 -6.67 20.77
CA ASP A 829 0.80 -6.39 22.21
C ASP A 829 -0.43 -5.77 22.87
N THR A 830 -1.20 -4.99 22.11
CA THR A 830 -2.39 -4.25 22.53
C THR A 830 -3.24 -3.90 21.30
N TYR A 831 -4.51 -3.54 21.46
CA TYR A 831 -5.25 -2.88 20.36
C TYR A 831 -4.98 -1.38 20.28
N ARG A 832 -4.56 -0.77 21.40
CA ARG A 832 -4.38 0.68 21.58
C ARG A 832 -2.93 1.07 21.33
N GLU A 833 -2.67 1.62 20.14
CA GLU A 833 -1.34 2.06 19.69
C GLU A 833 -0.27 0.95 19.79
N PRO A 834 -0.49 -0.22 19.14
CA PRO A 834 0.42 -1.36 19.21
C PRO A 834 1.82 -1.06 18.68
N ILE A 835 2.83 -1.51 19.42
CA ILE A 835 4.23 -1.44 18.99
C ILE A 835 4.41 -2.22 17.67
N TYR A 836 3.59 -3.24 17.40
CA TYR A 836 3.55 -3.95 16.12
C TYR A 836 3.40 -3.02 14.89
N LEU A 837 2.54 -2.00 14.96
CA LEU A 837 2.28 -1.08 13.84
C LEU A 837 3.28 0.09 13.78
N SER A 838 4.13 0.25 14.79
CA SER A 838 5.20 1.26 14.80
C SER A 838 6.55 0.73 14.28
N ARG A 839 6.58 -0.49 13.73
CA ARG A 839 7.80 -1.26 13.45
C ARG A 839 7.83 -1.64 11.96
N ILE A 840 8.80 -1.08 11.24
CA ILE A 840 8.80 -1.15 9.75
C ILE A 840 8.84 -2.59 9.22
N TRP A 841 9.55 -3.49 9.89
CA TRP A 841 9.59 -4.91 9.52
C TRP A 841 8.25 -5.62 9.71
N THR A 842 7.54 -5.44 10.83
CA THR A 842 6.24 -6.09 11.03
C THR A 842 5.14 -5.49 10.14
N VAL A 843 5.24 -4.19 9.82
CA VAL A 843 4.37 -3.54 8.81
C VAL A 843 4.65 -4.09 7.40
N TYR A 844 5.92 -4.27 7.02
CA TYR A 844 6.30 -4.90 5.74
C TYR A 844 5.92 -6.39 5.67
N GLU A 845 6.14 -7.15 6.76
CA GLU A 845 5.71 -8.56 6.88
C GLU A 845 4.20 -8.69 6.69
N GLN A 846 3.41 -7.81 7.32
CA GLN A 846 1.95 -7.77 7.20
C GLN A 846 1.50 -7.34 5.79
N PHE A 847 2.21 -6.41 5.15
CA PHE A 847 1.97 -6.02 3.76
C PHE A 847 2.23 -7.17 2.79
N VAL A 848 3.37 -7.86 2.90
CA VAL A 848 3.70 -9.01 2.03
C VAL A 848 2.72 -10.16 2.26
N ALA A 849 2.35 -10.47 3.51
CA ALA A 849 1.32 -11.47 3.79
C ALA A 849 -0.05 -11.11 3.20
N SER A 850 -0.47 -9.83 3.31
CA SER A 850 -1.69 -9.28 2.71
C SER A 850 -1.68 -9.39 1.17
N LYS A 851 -0.59 -8.91 0.53
CA LYS A 851 -0.33 -8.95 -0.91
C LYS A 851 -0.35 -10.38 -1.49
N LEU A 852 0.24 -11.33 -0.77
CA LEU A 852 0.30 -12.74 -1.17
C LEU A 852 -0.93 -13.57 -0.71
N LYS A 853 -1.89 -12.96 0.00
CA LYS A 853 -3.05 -13.63 0.62
C LYS A 853 -2.68 -14.81 1.53
N ILE A 854 -1.54 -14.71 2.20
CA ILE A 854 -1.08 -15.71 3.18
C ILE A 854 -1.93 -15.57 4.46
N PRO A 855 -2.56 -16.64 4.97
CA PRO A 855 -3.40 -16.56 6.16
C PRO A 855 -2.63 -16.03 7.38
N VAL A 856 -3.13 -14.94 7.96
CA VAL A 856 -2.56 -14.29 9.15
C VAL A 856 -3.48 -14.54 10.35
N THR A 857 -3.00 -15.28 11.34
CA THR A 857 -3.67 -15.40 12.64
C THR A 857 -3.10 -14.36 13.60
N PHE A 858 -3.84 -13.29 13.85
CA PHE A 858 -3.49 -12.32 14.90
C PHE A 858 -3.78 -12.91 16.27
N VAL A 859 -2.81 -12.81 17.18
CA VAL A 859 -2.90 -13.26 18.57
C VAL A 859 -2.31 -12.21 19.50
N MET A 860 -2.79 -12.16 20.74
CA MET A 860 -2.41 -11.13 21.70
C MET A 860 -2.44 -11.65 23.14
N PRO A 861 -1.75 -11.01 24.10
CA PRO A 861 -1.77 -11.41 25.50
C PRO A 861 -3.19 -11.43 26.06
N GLU A 862 -3.47 -12.35 26.98
CA GLU A 862 -4.81 -12.53 27.57
C GLU A 862 -5.34 -11.24 28.23
N SER A 863 -4.47 -10.43 28.83
CA SER A 863 -4.82 -9.11 29.38
C SER A 863 -5.24 -8.11 28.30
N ALA A 864 -4.55 -8.09 27.16
CA ALA A 864 -4.87 -7.23 26.02
C ALA A 864 -6.17 -7.68 25.32
N SER A 865 -6.36 -9.00 25.14
CA SER A 865 -7.60 -9.60 24.65
C SER A 865 -8.78 -9.26 25.56
N ARG A 866 -8.63 -9.36 26.89
CA ARG A 866 -9.68 -8.93 27.83
C ARG A 866 -10.01 -7.44 27.71
N LEU A 867 -9.01 -6.56 27.57
CA LEU A 867 -9.25 -5.13 27.36
C LEU A 867 -9.93 -4.84 26.01
N LEU A 868 -9.58 -5.58 24.95
CA LEU A 868 -10.24 -5.50 23.64
C LEU A 868 -11.71 -5.94 23.72
N HIS A 869 -11.99 -7.10 24.30
CA HIS A 869 -13.37 -7.58 24.46
C HIS A 869 -14.21 -6.70 25.38
N GLN A 870 -13.61 -6.09 26.42
CA GLN A 870 -14.24 -5.10 27.29
C GLN A 870 -14.57 -3.81 26.53
N GLU A 871 -13.67 -3.30 25.69
CA GLU A 871 -13.94 -2.09 24.90
C GLU A 871 -15.03 -2.35 23.85
N ILE A 872 -15.00 -3.50 23.15
CA ILE A 872 -16.08 -3.96 22.26
C ILE A 872 -17.41 -4.17 23.01
N SER A 873 -17.39 -4.34 24.34
CA SER A 873 -18.61 -4.41 25.19
C SER A 873 -19.18 -3.03 25.55
N ARG A 874 -18.73 -1.95 24.91
CA ARG A 874 -19.24 -0.58 25.12
C ARG A 874 -20.06 -0.09 23.92
N GLY A 875 -20.55 -1.03 23.10
CA GLY A 875 -21.24 -0.75 21.84
C GLY A 875 -20.38 0.05 20.85
N ASP A 876 -21.05 0.78 19.97
CA ASP A 876 -20.47 1.49 18.82
C ASP A 876 -19.33 2.44 19.21
N GLN A 877 -19.43 3.13 20.35
CA GLN A 877 -18.36 4.02 20.83
C GLN A 877 -17.06 3.25 21.11
N GLY A 878 -17.16 2.06 21.70
CA GLY A 878 -16.01 1.20 21.99
C GLY A 878 -15.44 0.55 20.73
N ILE A 879 -16.31 0.08 19.84
CA ILE A 879 -15.93 -0.47 18.53
C ILE A 879 -15.19 0.59 17.70
N ASN A 880 -15.74 1.81 17.61
CA ASN A 880 -15.11 2.92 16.90
C ASN A 880 -13.75 3.32 17.50
N ASN A 881 -13.61 3.34 18.83
CA ASN A 881 -12.31 3.58 19.47
C ASN A 881 -11.29 2.47 19.15
N VAL A 882 -11.69 1.18 19.19
CA VAL A 882 -10.83 0.06 18.78
C VAL A 882 -10.39 0.21 17.32
N MET A 883 -11.33 0.47 16.41
CA MET A 883 -11.09 0.68 14.98
C MET A 883 -10.12 1.84 14.71
N GLN A 884 -10.33 2.98 15.36
CA GLN A 884 -9.42 4.14 15.28
C GLN A 884 -8.03 3.84 15.83
N CYS A 885 -7.88 2.98 16.84
CA CYS A 885 -6.58 2.60 17.37
C CYS A 885 -5.80 1.66 16.45
N VAL A 886 -6.46 0.66 15.84
CA VAL A 886 -5.78 -0.33 14.97
C VAL A 886 -5.54 0.16 13.54
N SER A 887 -6.21 1.25 13.13
CA SER A 887 -6.04 1.87 11.81
C SER A 887 -4.93 2.94 11.75
N ARG A 888 -4.21 3.18 12.87
CA ARG A 888 -3.06 4.11 12.93
C ARG A 888 -1.79 3.43 12.39
N VAL A 889 -1.79 3.10 11.10
CA VAL A 889 -0.60 2.61 10.39
C VAL A 889 0.13 3.80 9.77
N ASP A 890 1.46 3.84 9.93
CA ASP A 890 2.33 4.87 9.37
C ASP A 890 3.71 4.25 9.09
N SER A 891 3.89 3.66 7.90
CA SER A 891 5.14 3.02 7.49
C SER A 891 6.26 4.04 7.27
N ALA A 892 5.93 5.28 6.89
CA ALA A 892 6.90 6.36 6.73
C ALA A 892 7.59 6.73 8.07
N ARG A 893 6.85 6.78 9.18
CA ARG A 893 7.39 7.04 10.54
C ARG A 893 7.85 5.78 11.28
N SER A 894 7.31 4.60 10.95
CA SER A 894 7.66 3.30 11.56
C SER A 894 9.16 3.03 11.60
N LYS A 895 9.64 2.31 12.64
CA LYS A 895 11.06 2.21 12.97
C LYS A 895 11.65 0.80 12.92
N ALA A 896 12.90 0.68 12.47
CA ALA A 896 13.70 -0.54 12.68
C ALA A 896 14.48 -0.45 14.01
N TRP A 897 15.38 -1.41 14.27
CA TRP A 897 16.38 -1.28 15.35
C TRP A 897 17.75 -0.84 14.81
N LYS A 898 18.10 -1.29 13.60
CA LYS A 898 19.28 -0.88 12.86
C LYS A 898 18.87 0.13 11.79
N GLU A 899 19.52 1.28 11.76
CA GLU A 899 19.15 2.40 10.88
C GLU A 899 19.31 2.07 9.39
N GLU A 900 20.37 1.34 9.02
CA GLU A 900 20.57 0.84 7.65
C GLU A 900 19.38 0.00 7.14
N ASP A 901 18.83 -0.87 8.00
CA ASP A 901 17.71 -1.75 7.64
C ASP A 901 16.39 -0.95 7.56
N GLU A 902 16.23 0.12 8.36
CA GLU A 902 15.10 1.04 8.21
C GLU A 902 15.15 1.77 6.87
N VAL A 903 16.31 2.34 6.53
CA VAL A 903 16.51 3.05 5.26
C VAL A 903 16.28 2.11 4.08
N LYS A 904 16.82 0.87 4.12
CA LYS A 904 16.67 -0.13 3.06
C LYS A 904 15.20 -0.47 2.79
N VAL A 905 14.43 -0.84 3.82
CA VAL A 905 13.00 -1.21 3.66
C VAL A 905 12.17 -0.01 3.24
N LYS A 906 12.46 1.20 3.76
CA LYS A 906 11.77 2.42 3.36
C LYS A 906 12.04 2.83 1.91
N SER A 907 13.28 2.73 1.45
CA SER A 907 13.64 2.95 0.04
C SER A 907 12.91 1.96 -0.85
N MET A 908 12.93 0.66 -0.51
CA MET A 908 12.19 -0.38 -1.24
C MET A 908 10.69 -0.12 -1.33
N ILE A 909 10.03 0.29 -0.24
CA ILE A 909 8.60 0.65 -0.27
C ILE A 909 8.38 1.85 -1.20
N GLN A 910 9.16 2.92 -1.03
CA GLN A 910 9.02 4.16 -1.80
C GLN A 910 9.34 3.99 -3.30
N GLU A 911 10.24 3.08 -3.64
CA GLU A 911 10.64 2.74 -5.03
C GLU A 911 9.66 1.78 -5.74
N THR A 912 8.80 1.06 -5.01
CA THR A 912 7.94 0.01 -5.59
C THR A 912 6.44 0.31 -5.54
N VAL A 913 5.90 0.81 -4.42
CA VAL A 913 4.45 0.98 -4.22
C VAL A 913 4.05 2.24 -3.43
N GLY A 914 4.99 2.87 -2.73
CA GLY A 914 4.73 4.01 -1.83
C GLY A 914 4.18 3.61 -0.45
N PHE A 915 4.45 4.44 0.55
CA PHE A 915 4.02 4.20 1.94
C PHE A 915 2.49 4.12 2.08
N GLU A 916 1.74 4.99 1.40
CA GLU A 916 0.28 5.03 1.44
C GLU A 916 -0.36 3.68 1.02
N HIS A 917 0.19 3.03 -0.01
CA HIS A 917 -0.31 1.73 -0.48
C HIS A 917 -0.05 0.62 0.54
N VAL A 918 1.11 0.64 1.21
CA VAL A 918 1.44 -0.27 2.32
C VAL A 918 0.51 -0.04 3.50
N ASP A 919 0.34 1.22 3.92
CA ASP A 919 -0.46 1.59 5.09
C ASP A 919 -1.95 1.26 4.89
N LYS A 920 -2.48 1.45 3.68
CA LYS A 920 -3.82 1.03 3.27
C LYS A 920 -4.00 -0.49 3.34
N HIS A 921 -3.05 -1.27 2.80
CA HIS A 921 -3.10 -2.74 2.83
C HIS A 921 -3.01 -3.33 4.25
N VAL A 922 -2.22 -2.72 5.13
CA VAL A 922 -2.07 -3.16 6.53
C VAL A 922 -3.29 -2.74 7.35
N THR A 923 -3.82 -1.53 7.14
CA THR A 923 -5.05 -1.05 7.79
C THR A 923 -6.23 -1.97 7.49
N VAL A 924 -6.44 -2.36 6.23
CA VAL A 924 -7.51 -3.30 5.83
C VAL A 924 -7.37 -4.65 6.55
N ALA A 925 -6.14 -5.16 6.70
CA ALA A 925 -5.90 -6.42 7.41
C ALA A 925 -6.22 -6.32 8.92
N MET A 926 -5.83 -5.21 9.57
CA MET A 926 -6.15 -4.93 10.98
C MET A 926 -7.66 -4.80 11.21
N VAL A 927 -8.37 -4.08 10.33
CA VAL A 927 -9.83 -3.91 10.36
C VAL A 927 -10.56 -5.26 10.18
N SER A 928 -10.13 -6.06 9.20
CA SER A 928 -10.73 -7.37 8.92
C SER A 928 -10.61 -8.32 10.13
N TRP A 929 -9.50 -8.26 10.86
CA TRP A 929 -9.30 -9.01 12.10
C TRP A 929 -10.24 -8.56 13.23
N ILE A 930 -10.44 -7.25 13.44
CA ILE A 930 -11.43 -6.76 14.43
C ILE A 930 -12.85 -7.25 14.09
N GLY A 931 -13.23 -7.25 12.81
CA GLY A 931 -14.50 -7.83 12.35
C GLY A 931 -14.64 -9.33 12.65
N GLU A 932 -13.56 -10.10 12.57
CA GLU A 932 -13.53 -11.52 12.98
C GLU A 932 -13.71 -11.67 14.50
N VAL A 933 -12.99 -10.88 15.31
CA VAL A 933 -13.11 -10.87 16.78
C VAL A 933 -14.54 -10.53 17.22
N MET A 934 -15.19 -9.59 16.54
CA MET A 934 -16.59 -9.23 16.79
C MET A 934 -17.54 -10.37 16.41
N ARG A 935 -17.39 -10.98 15.22
CA ARG A 935 -18.22 -12.12 14.79
C ARG A 935 -18.11 -13.32 15.73
N GLN A 936 -16.90 -13.67 16.19
CA GLN A 936 -16.69 -14.74 17.16
C GLN A 936 -17.34 -14.44 18.51
N LYS A 937 -17.23 -13.19 19.00
CA LYS A 937 -17.90 -12.76 20.25
C LYS A 937 -19.43 -12.87 20.14
N TRP A 938 -20.01 -12.43 19.02
CA TRP A 938 -21.46 -12.51 18.81
C TRP A 938 -21.96 -13.94 18.67
N GLN A 939 -21.22 -14.80 17.95
CA GLN A 939 -21.56 -16.21 17.82
C GLN A 939 -21.57 -16.93 19.18
N GLY A 940 -20.58 -16.65 20.04
CA GLY A 940 -20.54 -17.20 21.41
C GLY A 940 -21.72 -16.75 22.29
N LEU A 941 -22.19 -15.50 22.15
CA LEU A 941 -23.41 -15.02 22.83
C LEU A 941 -24.67 -15.72 22.29
N VAL A 942 -24.78 -15.88 20.97
CA VAL A 942 -25.90 -16.57 20.32
C VAL A 942 -25.98 -18.04 20.76
N ASP A 943 -24.85 -18.74 20.86
CA ASP A 943 -24.84 -20.14 21.29
C ASP A 943 -25.10 -20.30 22.79
N ALA A 944 -24.59 -19.39 23.64
CA ALA A 944 -24.97 -19.35 25.06
C ALA A 944 -26.47 -19.07 25.25
N ALA A 945 -27.08 -18.22 24.41
CA ALA A 945 -28.53 -17.96 24.40
C ALA A 945 -29.35 -19.15 23.85
N ARG A 946 -28.77 -20.02 23.03
CA ARG A 946 -29.39 -21.28 22.56
C ARG A 946 -29.33 -22.39 23.61
N GLU A 947 -28.26 -22.46 24.40
CA GLU A 947 -28.09 -23.44 25.47
C GLU A 947 -28.91 -23.09 26.73
N SER A 948 -29.09 -21.80 27.01
CA SER A 948 -29.86 -21.33 28.16
C SER A 948 -31.37 -21.22 27.86
N ARG A 949 -32.19 -21.96 28.61
CA ARG A 949 -33.67 -21.98 28.45
C ARG A 949 -34.35 -20.78 29.10
N LEU A 950 -33.94 -19.57 28.75
CA LEU A 950 -34.45 -18.32 29.33
C LEU A 950 -35.78 -17.88 28.69
N GLY A 951 -36.56 -17.09 29.42
CA GLY A 951 -37.86 -16.62 28.96
C GLY A 951 -37.74 -15.46 27.95
N PRO A 952 -38.78 -15.18 27.14
CA PRO A 952 -38.75 -14.08 26.16
C PRO A 952 -38.41 -12.70 26.75
N GLY A 953 -38.76 -12.45 28.02
CA GLY A 953 -38.41 -11.21 28.72
C GLY A 953 -36.92 -11.05 28.99
N GLU A 954 -36.22 -12.13 29.35
CA GLU A 954 -34.80 -12.10 29.74
C GLU A 954 -33.89 -11.97 28.52
N LEU A 955 -34.26 -12.56 27.37
CA LEU A 955 -33.56 -12.32 26.09
C LEU A 955 -33.60 -10.84 25.69
N THR A 956 -34.72 -10.15 25.94
CA THR A 956 -34.90 -8.75 25.50
C THR A 956 -33.95 -7.79 26.24
N GLU A 957 -33.64 -8.08 27.51
CA GLU A 957 -32.72 -7.27 28.32
C GLU A 957 -31.24 -7.56 27.99
N GLN A 958 -30.90 -8.80 27.58
CA GLN A 958 -29.55 -9.15 27.10
C GLN A 958 -29.27 -8.79 25.64
N MET A 959 -30.31 -8.60 24.80
CA MET A 959 -30.14 -8.12 23.41
C MET A 959 -30.11 -6.59 23.28
N HIS A 960 -30.30 -5.87 24.39
CA HIS A 960 -30.20 -4.40 24.47
C HIS A 960 -28.89 -3.89 25.10
N LEU A 961 -27.94 -4.80 25.41
CA LEU A 961 -26.64 -4.54 26.06
C LEU A 961 -25.46 -5.07 25.22
#